data_AF-A0A084T119-F1
#
_entry.id   AF-A0A084T119-F1
#
_cell.length_a   1.000
_cell.length_b   1.000
_cell.length_c   1.000
_cell.angle_alpha   90.00
_cell.angle_beta   90.00
_cell.angle_gamma   90.00
#
_symmetry.space_group_name_H-M   'P 1'
#
loop_
_entity.id
_entity.type
_entity.pdbx_description
1 polymer ?
#
loop_
_entity_poly.entity_id
_entity_poly.type
_entity_poly.pdbx_seq_one_letter_code
_entity_poly.pdbx_strand_id
1 'polypeptide(L)'
;MLHVDPLGDYPPEALPRVVNRESGREEVEVDVPEGVGAGELLTLTYAWDWWFHTGKPALVRTWRLPPLEDIPPEWLEDELSEPEWEDAPEDEDGALAFLSPQRAPLPVQVDPARPELLWVPGHASREELASRLFGDASAGDAFAFEHPMAPPVTGGGPRVCVRVLQPKALLPGLLDAMRGALDAQLMADTAWTRSQLSVPSLDKARAAALVERGLRWSQRSDILDGTGQSYFDRYLEVLAPWRDEPLRSHLGDTPARDWRFLGEASEPLRKAIALRSLRWKTGYHVTDGSPALQPGDVVGRFYFPDGDSVQVDLLELLTEDASLERAEVRLRNLASNGPRILIPGEDGRWRGYSADFRLAAGAPEPLEHPRGHFYWYYPGIMLIRPGDWQLGSGSGTGEVAALRRAILTTALARATPEAPQPLFGLDHDVLSLLTPEERRGVFDTVLTGPEATSGLEGEAVHMLGRVVLSMPAHEFPALERQLTSSGVLDKLLGSNAPDKVLLGRAFTQKALASFPLVLGSLESLPTFHLGREGETTHLLNVPAGLVSTKLVAPEVWDMKQGVRLGAEPALPGEVAGASKRVALYFEAVRHEFQARYLSSTEPATRSRALHPLEWVRVEVHGPQPRTHLMTAMELALLASLPDTSLFWAALGRIGELHMVYGAVSALARAPLLAGMTATAARDGTRAAAQRTAVGQFLGRMSLVTTLAMVDSYRDELSRTPEGRAFLAVHDLAMLGLAGRDISKLATSGILRELVHRGGRVLSQSGARASAGLRESVESIQALAKTLERMLAEGKAVATPEGLRFPFPGGAEAFKQAFFAIRGEMAAARALGGIRGAGLAAQEAEKTLEALNLLAAESQEMALAYNAVARRAAALPADKAQAYLAAVESLLASARGAARPVLAQLLRRSGAPSLADPLAFLKEAEWLVSHPELEAEAVAELAGKARRGSVDLGWLRSTGLPTEELNFMARNEKTAWRLFRRAAAEPGDLKVQRQAREQLRGIAAELLTERSARNLFPGFRLIGRQVKTKDGHVMDNVLTAMTGSRLQHGVEVKGWNENRWRKALDTWLARQDGARLDEQQERLMEQLQHLLDQLADAAKAPRGEPFLVSTDKLSGPTRVKLNVFLAENAPGTKLIQVEEAKILEKTKQLRTAFNLPEDLSGGAP
;
A
#
# COMPACT_ATOMS: atom_id res chain seq x y z
N MET A 1 30.85 11.33 -19.38
CA MET A 1 29.68 11.76 -20.18
C MET A 1 30.18 12.46 -21.44
N LEU A 2 29.80 11.99 -22.64
CA LEU A 2 30.24 12.59 -23.91
C LEU A 2 29.05 13.18 -24.66
N HIS A 3 29.19 14.41 -25.17
CA HIS A 3 28.15 15.13 -25.92
C HIS A 3 28.25 14.80 -27.43
N VAL A 4 27.12 14.56 -28.10
CA VAL A 4 27.07 14.25 -29.53
C VAL A 4 26.26 15.30 -30.29
N ASP A 5 26.79 15.81 -31.40
CA ASP A 5 26.05 16.61 -32.39
C ASP A 5 25.45 15.72 -33.48
N PRO A 6 24.25 16.04 -34.00
CA PRO A 6 23.50 15.14 -34.88
C PRO A 6 24.10 15.06 -36.29
N LEU A 7 24.34 13.83 -36.77
CA LEU A 7 24.46 13.53 -38.20
C LEU A 7 23.11 13.03 -38.71
N GLY A 8 22.53 13.78 -39.66
CA GLY A 8 21.30 13.41 -40.34
C GLY A 8 21.44 12.08 -41.08
N ASP A 9 20.33 11.35 -41.13
CA ASP A 9 20.10 10.11 -41.89
C ASP A 9 20.63 8.83 -41.24
N TYR A 10 19.92 8.31 -40.23
CA TYR A 10 19.53 6.90 -40.01
C TYR A 10 18.90 6.77 -38.60
N PRO A 11 17.81 5.98 -38.39
CA PRO A 11 17.25 5.79 -37.06
C PRO A 11 18.19 4.93 -36.20
N PRO A 12 18.51 5.30 -34.94
CA PRO A 12 19.40 4.49 -34.11
C PRO A 12 18.65 3.27 -33.55
N GLU A 13 19.11 2.06 -33.89
CA GLU A 13 18.81 0.84 -33.15
C GLU A 13 19.58 0.87 -31.80
N ALA A 14 18.94 0.35 -30.75
CA ALA A 14 19.35 0.55 -29.36
C ALA A 14 20.70 -0.12 -29.01
N LEU A 15 21.63 0.67 -28.46
CA LEU A 15 22.87 0.23 -27.83
C LEU A 15 22.64 -0.23 -26.38
N PRO A 16 23.53 -1.07 -25.80
CA PRO A 16 23.48 -1.43 -24.39
C PRO A 16 23.82 -0.20 -23.52
N ARG A 17 22.87 0.17 -22.65
CA ARG A 17 22.91 1.27 -21.65
C ARG A 17 22.90 2.70 -22.21
N VAL A 18 21.75 3.08 -22.76
CA VAL A 18 21.33 4.49 -22.83
C VAL A 18 20.75 4.89 -21.47
N VAL A 19 21.36 5.88 -20.80
CA VAL A 19 20.95 6.31 -19.45
C VAL A 19 19.72 7.23 -19.50
N ASN A 20 19.54 7.97 -20.59
CA ASN A 20 18.38 8.85 -20.79
C ASN A 20 18.04 9.02 -22.28
N ARG A 21 16.75 9.09 -22.63
CA ARG A 21 16.23 9.28 -23.99
C ARG A 21 15.31 10.49 -24.05
N GLU A 22 15.89 11.70 -24.03
CA GLU A 22 15.18 12.92 -24.42
C GLU A 22 15.33 13.16 -25.92
N SER A 23 14.31 13.76 -26.55
CA SER A 23 14.36 14.07 -27.98
C SER A 23 15.44 15.13 -28.24
N GLY A 24 16.51 14.75 -28.93
CA GLY A 24 17.66 15.61 -29.22
C GLY A 24 18.85 15.47 -28.28
N ARG A 25 18.84 14.54 -27.31
CA ARG A 25 19.95 14.28 -26.39
C ARG A 25 20.08 12.80 -26.07
N GLU A 26 21.23 12.20 -26.36
CA GLU A 26 21.50 10.79 -26.09
C GLU A 26 22.72 10.67 -25.17
N GLU A 27 22.52 10.16 -23.95
CA GLU A 27 23.57 9.95 -22.96
C GLU A 27 23.95 8.47 -22.90
N VAL A 28 25.22 8.19 -23.16
CA VAL A 28 25.80 6.84 -23.17
C VAL A 28 27.01 6.75 -22.26
N GLU A 29 27.12 5.61 -21.58
CA GLU A 29 28.26 5.24 -20.73
C GLU A 29 29.16 4.29 -21.53
N VAL A 30 30.45 4.60 -21.64
CA VAL A 30 31.39 3.85 -22.47
C VAL A 30 32.74 3.77 -21.77
N ASP A 31 33.31 2.56 -21.68
CA ASP A 31 34.65 2.34 -21.14
C ASP A 31 35.70 2.82 -22.15
N VAL A 32 36.53 3.79 -21.77
CA VAL A 32 37.60 4.33 -22.63
C VAL A 32 38.87 3.48 -22.43
N PRO A 33 39.46 2.91 -23.49
CA PRO A 33 40.69 2.14 -23.38
C PRO A 33 41.86 3.01 -22.89
N GLU A 34 42.74 2.44 -22.07
CA GLU A 34 43.98 3.10 -21.62
C GLU A 34 44.81 3.59 -22.82
N GLY A 35 45.17 4.88 -22.81
CA GLY A 35 46.06 5.51 -23.80
C GLY A 35 45.40 6.42 -24.86
N VAL A 36 44.07 6.62 -24.83
CA VAL A 36 43.39 7.60 -25.72
C VAL A 36 43.29 8.96 -25.02
N GLY A 37 43.91 10.00 -25.59
CA GLY A 37 44.03 11.33 -24.97
C GLY A 37 42.80 12.21 -25.11
N ALA A 38 42.65 13.19 -24.21
CA ALA A 38 41.59 14.21 -24.30
C ALA A 38 41.68 14.97 -25.64
N GLY A 39 40.55 15.10 -26.36
CA GLY A 39 40.49 15.68 -27.70
C GLY A 39 40.56 14.69 -28.87
N GLU A 40 40.91 13.42 -28.62
CA GLU A 40 41.08 12.39 -29.67
C GLU A 40 39.77 11.68 -30.06
N LEU A 41 39.77 11.04 -31.23
CA LEU A 41 38.61 10.30 -31.76
C LEU A 41 38.63 8.84 -31.30
N LEU A 42 37.70 8.46 -30.43
CA LEU A 42 37.47 7.10 -29.98
C LEU A 42 36.53 6.38 -30.96
N THR A 43 37.00 5.31 -31.62
CA THR A 43 36.16 4.44 -32.45
C THR A 43 35.95 3.09 -31.78
N LEU A 44 34.69 2.70 -31.51
CA LEU A 44 34.35 1.36 -31.01
C LEU A 44 33.56 0.58 -32.05
N THR A 45 33.84 -0.72 -32.09
CA THR A 45 33.22 -1.68 -33.01
C THR A 45 32.53 -2.77 -32.21
N TYR A 46 31.21 -2.88 -32.34
CA TYR A 46 30.39 -3.88 -31.68
C TYR A 46 30.11 -5.04 -32.63
N ALA A 47 30.61 -6.23 -32.29
CA ALA A 47 30.28 -7.48 -32.96
C ALA A 47 29.00 -8.10 -32.35
N TRP A 48 28.15 -8.70 -33.17
CA TRP A 48 26.89 -9.29 -32.73
C TRP A 48 27.06 -10.78 -32.44
N ASP A 49 27.09 -11.19 -31.18
CA ASP A 49 27.36 -12.59 -30.78
C ASP A 49 26.09 -13.47 -30.58
N TRP A 50 24.93 -13.05 -31.08
CA TRP A 50 23.68 -13.83 -31.01
C TRP A 50 23.23 -14.35 -32.40
N TRP A 51 22.75 -15.60 -32.41
CA TRP A 51 22.39 -16.39 -33.61
C TRP A 51 21.32 -15.79 -34.54
N PHE A 52 20.59 -14.75 -34.13
CA PHE A 52 19.65 -14.03 -35.00
C PHE A 52 20.31 -12.94 -35.87
N HIS A 53 21.62 -12.68 -35.69
CA HIS A 53 22.36 -11.63 -36.41
C HIS A 53 23.59 -12.13 -37.18
N THR A 54 23.73 -13.45 -37.36
CA THR A 54 24.79 -14.09 -38.14
C THR A 54 24.79 -13.58 -39.60
N GLY A 55 25.89 -12.92 -40.00
CA GLY A 55 26.08 -12.38 -41.35
C GLY A 55 25.91 -10.87 -41.50
N LYS A 56 25.57 -10.13 -40.42
CA LYS A 56 25.54 -8.66 -40.43
C LYS A 56 26.92 -8.05 -40.11
N PRO A 57 27.32 -6.93 -40.75
CA PRO A 57 28.57 -6.25 -40.43
C PRO A 57 28.55 -5.68 -39.00
N ALA A 58 29.73 -5.66 -38.37
CA ALA A 58 29.89 -5.10 -37.02
C ALA A 58 29.54 -3.60 -37.02
N LEU A 59 28.89 -3.15 -35.95
CA LEU A 59 28.50 -1.75 -35.81
C LEU A 59 29.71 -0.92 -35.35
N VAL A 60 30.20 -0.02 -36.21
CA VAL A 60 31.30 0.89 -35.89
C VAL A 60 30.75 2.28 -35.58
N ARG A 61 31.18 2.87 -34.47
CA ARG A 61 30.84 4.23 -34.05
C ARG A 61 32.08 4.97 -33.55
N THR A 62 32.19 6.24 -33.93
CA THR A 62 33.31 7.11 -33.58
C THR A 62 32.83 8.34 -32.83
N TRP A 63 33.49 8.68 -31.72
CA TRP A 63 33.20 9.84 -30.87
C TRP A 63 34.47 10.67 -30.70
N ARG A 64 34.34 11.99 -30.52
CA ARG A 64 35.46 12.86 -30.15
C ARG A 64 35.42 13.13 -28.66
N LEU A 65 36.51 12.85 -27.95
CA LEU A 65 36.61 13.13 -26.52
C LEU A 65 36.78 14.64 -26.31
N PRO A 66 36.19 15.24 -25.26
CA PRO A 66 36.34 16.66 -24.96
C PRO A 66 37.80 17.01 -24.64
N PRO A 67 38.25 18.24 -24.96
CA PRO A 67 39.57 18.72 -24.60
C PRO A 67 39.73 18.88 -23.08
N LEU A 68 40.96 18.74 -22.58
CA LEU A 68 41.29 18.65 -21.16
C LEU A 68 40.81 19.86 -20.32
N GLU A 69 40.63 21.02 -20.95
CA GLU A 69 40.22 22.28 -20.32
C GLU A 69 38.73 22.29 -19.89
N ASP A 70 37.91 21.38 -20.43
CA ASP A 70 36.48 21.24 -20.11
C ASP A 70 36.16 20.06 -19.19
N ILE A 71 37.20 19.37 -18.65
CA ILE A 71 37.03 18.26 -17.72
C ILE A 71 37.06 18.80 -16.28
N PRO A 72 36.01 18.57 -15.45
CA PRO A 72 36.00 19.00 -14.05
C PRO A 72 37.20 18.43 -13.28
N PRO A 73 37.85 19.19 -12.37
CA PRO A 73 39.06 18.75 -11.65
C PRO A 73 38.89 17.44 -10.87
N GLU A 74 37.65 17.12 -10.54
CA GLU A 74 37.20 15.95 -9.77
C GLU A 74 37.44 14.62 -10.51
N TRP A 75 37.76 14.67 -11.82
CA TRP A 75 37.93 13.49 -12.69
C TRP A 75 39.39 13.26 -13.12
N LEU A 76 40.34 14.05 -12.61
CA LEU A 76 41.77 13.96 -12.92
C LEU A 76 42.63 13.49 -11.73
N GLU A 77 42.03 12.88 -10.71
CA GLU A 77 42.78 12.30 -9.59
C GLU A 77 43.31 10.90 -9.94
N ASP A 78 44.47 10.87 -10.61
CA ASP A 78 45.37 9.72 -10.58
C ASP A 78 46.31 9.82 -9.37
N GLU A 79 46.57 8.65 -8.78
CA GLU A 79 47.38 8.33 -7.61
C GLU A 79 48.59 9.26 -7.34
N LEU A 80 48.57 9.96 -6.20
CA LEU A 80 49.77 10.55 -5.63
C LEU A 80 50.62 9.46 -4.98
N SER A 81 51.74 9.18 -5.63
CA SER A 81 52.86 8.39 -5.14
C SER A 81 53.51 9.08 -3.94
N GLU A 82 53.85 8.29 -2.91
CA GLU A 82 54.64 8.72 -1.76
C GLU A 82 56.02 9.26 -2.19
N PRO A 83 56.53 10.32 -1.55
CA PRO A 83 57.96 10.52 -1.42
C PRO A 83 58.41 10.19 0.01
N GLU A 84 59.30 9.21 0.11
CA GLU A 84 60.24 9.01 1.22
C GLU A 84 60.96 10.32 1.56
N TRP A 85 60.97 10.74 2.84
CA TRP A 85 62.13 11.41 3.44
C TRP A 85 62.24 11.00 4.92
N GLU A 86 63.41 10.42 5.24
CA GLU A 86 63.89 10.06 6.57
C GLU A 86 64.21 11.28 7.47
N ASP A 87 64.25 10.95 8.75
CA ASP A 87 65.00 11.54 9.87
C ASP A 87 64.43 12.70 10.70
N ALA A 88 64.28 12.35 11.98
CA ALA A 88 63.88 13.13 13.15
C ALA A 88 64.93 14.19 13.56
N PRO A 89 64.64 15.06 14.55
CA PRO A 89 64.74 14.60 15.94
C PRO A 89 63.62 15.10 16.87
N GLU A 90 63.58 14.40 18.01
CA GLU A 90 62.87 14.64 19.25
C GLU A 90 62.81 16.12 19.67
N ASP A 91 61.63 16.54 20.16
CA ASP A 91 61.55 17.37 21.36
C ASP A 91 60.17 17.21 22.01
N GLU A 92 60.18 16.63 23.21
CA GLU A 92 59.09 16.65 24.17
C GLU A 92 58.86 18.10 24.63
N ASP A 93 57.84 18.79 24.10
CA ASP A 93 57.09 19.82 24.83
C ASP A 93 55.97 20.41 23.95
N GLY A 94 54.78 19.82 24.04
CA GLY A 94 53.60 20.31 23.31
C GLY A 94 52.27 19.77 23.82
N ALA A 95 52.22 19.19 25.02
CA ALA A 95 51.01 18.61 25.60
C ALA A 95 50.00 19.65 26.17
N LEU A 96 50.11 20.94 25.83
CA LEU A 96 49.30 22.01 26.46
C LEU A 96 48.73 23.09 25.53
N ALA A 97 48.63 22.86 24.21
CA ALA A 97 48.06 23.84 23.28
C ALA A 97 46.68 23.46 22.68
N PHE A 98 45.91 22.56 23.31
CA PHE A 98 44.54 22.22 22.88
C PHE A 98 43.48 23.12 23.53
N LEU A 99 43.66 24.45 23.53
CA LEU A 99 42.58 25.38 23.91
C LEU A 99 42.68 26.69 23.11
N SER A 100 42.06 26.69 21.93
CA SER A 100 41.32 27.84 21.37
C SER A 100 40.46 27.40 20.19
N PRO A 101 39.12 27.31 20.31
CA PRO A 101 38.25 27.04 19.18
C PRO A 101 38.09 28.32 18.36
N GLN A 102 38.97 28.55 17.39
CA GLN A 102 38.64 29.48 16.30
C GLN A 102 37.60 28.83 15.39
N ARG A 103 36.37 29.30 15.55
CA ARG A 103 35.14 28.95 14.84
C ARG A 103 35.30 29.06 13.31
N ALA A 104 35.40 27.93 12.61
CA ALA A 104 34.98 27.89 11.21
C ALA A 104 33.48 28.29 11.09
N PRO A 105 33.06 28.98 10.03
CA PRO A 105 31.64 29.27 9.78
C PRO A 105 30.90 27.95 9.49
N LEU A 106 29.87 27.66 10.28
CA LEU A 106 28.95 26.55 10.00
C LEU A 106 28.02 26.97 8.85
N PRO A 107 27.81 26.15 7.81
CA PRO A 107 27.00 26.54 6.66
C PRO A 107 25.51 26.50 7.02
N VAL A 108 24.93 27.68 7.30
CA VAL A 108 23.48 27.89 7.43
C VAL A 108 22.90 28.19 6.05
N GLN A 109 21.84 27.47 5.66
CA GLN A 109 21.19 27.67 4.36
C GLN A 109 19.68 27.90 4.54
N VAL A 110 19.17 28.99 3.98
CA VAL A 110 17.73 29.26 3.91
C VAL A 110 17.09 28.29 2.92
N ASP A 111 15.98 27.66 3.31
CA ASP A 111 15.22 26.80 2.40
C ASP A 111 14.49 27.66 1.35
N PRO A 112 14.73 27.45 0.04
CA PRO A 112 14.13 28.30 -0.99
C PRO A 112 12.63 28.11 -1.15
N ALA A 113 12.08 26.95 -0.80
CA ALA A 113 10.65 26.66 -0.87
C ALA A 113 9.91 27.12 0.38
N ARG A 114 10.59 27.08 1.53
CA ARG A 114 10.08 27.48 2.86
C ARG A 114 11.07 28.41 3.55
N PRO A 115 11.19 29.68 3.15
CA PRO A 115 12.24 30.58 3.65
C PRO A 115 12.27 30.78 5.18
N GLU A 116 11.16 30.49 5.87
CA GLU A 116 11.09 30.45 7.33
C GLU A 116 11.89 29.30 7.99
N LEU A 117 12.42 28.38 7.19
CA LEU A 117 13.22 27.23 7.60
C LEU A 117 14.69 27.39 7.23
N LEU A 118 15.56 27.10 8.19
CA LEU A 118 17.00 27.16 8.04
C LEU A 118 17.59 25.75 8.23
N TRP A 119 18.40 25.33 7.25
CA TRP A 119 19.21 24.13 7.33
C TRP A 119 20.50 24.43 8.09
N VAL A 120 20.69 23.73 9.21
CA VAL A 120 21.81 23.89 10.14
C VAL A 120 22.51 22.55 10.40
N PRO A 121 23.75 22.53 10.90
CA PRO A 121 24.44 21.29 11.24
C PRO A 121 23.70 20.52 12.35
N GLY A 122 23.53 19.21 12.16
CA GLY A 122 22.76 18.34 13.06
C GLY A 122 23.45 17.95 14.36
N HIS A 123 24.72 18.29 14.54
CA HIS A 123 25.49 18.03 15.76
C HIS A 123 25.65 19.27 16.66
N ALA A 124 25.18 20.44 16.23
CA ALA A 124 25.30 21.68 17.00
C ALA A 124 24.28 21.70 18.15
N SER A 125 24.70 22.17 19.33
CA SER A 125 23.80 22.32 20.47
C SER A 125 22.79 23.46 20.25
N ARG A 126 21.70 23.48 21.02
CA ARG A 126 20.70 24.54 20.94
C ARG A 126 21.30 25.93 21.24
N GLU A 127 22.21 26.00 22.20
CA GLU A 127 22.94 27.22 22.58
C GLU A 127 23.92 27.66 21.49
N GLU A 128 24.59 26.70 20.85
CA GLU A 128 25.47 26.98 19.71
C GLU A 128 24.67 27.53 18.53
N LEU A 129 23.55 26.89 18.19
CA LEU A 129 22.64 27.37 17.16
C LEU A 129 22.07 28.76 17.50
N ALA A 130 21.66 28.99 18.75
CA ALA A 130 21.17 30.29 19.22
C ALA A 130 22.23 31.39 19.03
N SER A 131 23.47 31.14 19.50
CA SER A 131 24.60 32.06 19.34
C SER A 131 24.91 32.37 17.88
N ARG A 132 24.72 31.40 16.97
CA ARG A 132 25.01 31.56 15.54
C ARG A 132 23.89 32.23 14.75
N LEU A 133 22.64 31.93 15.06
CA LEU A 133 21.47 32.44 14.33
C LEU A 133 21.06 33.84 14.82
N PHE A 134 21.22 34.11 16.12
CA PHE A 134 20.73 35.32 16.79
C PHE A 134 21.84 36.14 17.45
N GLY A 135 23.08 35.63 17.50
CA GLY A 135 24.19 36.30 18.20
C GLY A 135 24.19 36.10 19.72
N ASP A 136 23.20 35.40 20.27
CA ASP A 136 23.00 35.20 21.71
C ASP A 136 22.72 33.72 22.03
N ALA A 137 23.55 33.11 22.88
CA ALA A 137 23.41 31.70 23.28
C ALA A 137 22.14 31.44 24.12
N SER A 138 21.56 32.47 24.74
CA SER A 138 20.32 32.37 25.52
C SER A 138 19.06 32.43 24.65
N ALA A 139 19.17 32.77 23.36
CA ALA A 139 18.05 32.84 22.41
C ALA A 139 17.58 31.46 21.93
N GLY A 140 17.68 30.43 22.78
CA GLY A 140 17.22 29.07 22.47
C GLY A 140 15.72 29.03 22.13
N ASP A 141 14.90 29.88 22.74
CA ASP A 141 13.45 29.94 22.48
C ASP A 141 13.07 30.68 21.18
N ALA A 142 14.05 31.26 20.47
CA ALA A 142 13.81 32.00 19.23
C ALA A 142 13.63 31.08 17.99
N PHE A 143 13.80 29.76 18.14
CA PHE A 143 13.62 28.78 17.07
C PHE A 143 13.10 27.43 17.60
N ALA A 144 12.57 26.59 16.71
CA ALA A 144 12.18 25.22 17.01
C ALA A 144 12.75 24.27 15.95
N PHE A 145 13.09 23.04 16.34
CA PHE A 145 13.49 22.01 15.39
C PHE A 145 12.27 21.53 14.60
N GLU A 146 12.41 21.37 13.29
CA GLU A 146 11.39 20.81 12.41
C GLU A 146 11.96 19.61 11.66
N HIS A 147 11.13 18.59 11.44
CA HIS A 147 11.50 17.39 10.67
C HIS A 147 10.96 17.50 9.21
N PRO A 148 11.71 18.10 8.27
CA PRO A 148 11.42 17.98 6.85
C PRO A 148 11.86 16.63 6.28
N MET A 149 11.21 16.23 5.18
CA MET A 149 11.32 14.91 4.54
C MET A 149 12.65 14.64 3.82
N ALA A 150 13.45 15.66 3.48
CA ALA A 150 14.81 15.52 2.96
C ALA A 150 15.55 16.87 2.92
N PRO A 151 16.87 16.92 3.21
CA PRO A 151 17.69 18.09 2.90
C PRO A 151 17.80 18.30 1.38
N PRO A 152 17.94 19.55 0.91
CA PRO A 152 18.33 19.80 -0.48
C PRO A 152 19.67 19.10 -0.74
N VAL A 153 19.72 18.28 -1.81
CA VAL A 153 20.86 17.44 -2.18
C VAL A 153 22.13 18.29 -2.23
N THR A 154 22.94 18.23 -1.17
CA THR A 154 24.24 18.88 -1.07
C THR A 154 25.12 18.00 -0.18
N GLY A 155 26.29 17.61 -0.70
CA GLY A 155 27.28 16.81 0.04
C GLY A 155 27.77 17.57 1.27
N GLY A 156 27.61 16.97 2.44
CA GLY A 156 27.98 17.54 3.73
C GLY A 156 27.38 16.71 4.87
N GLY A 157 27.97 16.78 6.07
CA GLY A 157 27.55 16.01 7.24
C GLY A 157 26.06 16.18 7.63
N PRO A 158 25.57 15.44 8.65
CA PRO A 158 24.16 15.45 9.02
C PRO A 158 23.67 16.89 9.27
N ARG A 159 22.57 17.27 8.63
CA ARG A 159 21.90 18.57 8.77
C ARG A 159 20.53 18.38 9.40
N VAL A 160 20.14 19.32 10.25
CA VAL A 160 18.79 19.43 10.81
C VAL A 160 18.17 20.75 10.34
N CYS A 161 16.85 20.82 10.41
CA CYS A 161 16.11 21.99 10.01
C CYS A 161 15.55 22.69 11.24
N VAL A 162 15.65 24.01 11.27
CA VAL A 162 15.08 24.84 12.33
C VAL A 162 14.12 25.86 11.74
N ARG A 163 12.94 25.96 12.35
CA ARG A 163 11.98 27.03 12.11
C ARG A 163 12.33 28.21 13.00
N VAL A 164 12.46 29.39 12.40
CA VAL A 164 12.66 30.62 13.14
C VAL A 164 11.32 31.10 13.71
N LEU A 165 11.24 31.25 15.04
CA LEU A 165 10.05 31.73 15.76
C LEU A 165 10.12 33.24 16.03
N GLN A 166 11.32 33.82 16.05
CA GLN A 166 11.54 35.25 16.21
C GLN A 166 12.37 35.82 15.03
N PRO A 167 11.78 35.97 13.84
CA PRO A 167 12.48 36.43 12.64
C PRO A 167 13.27 37.73 12.81
N LYS A 168 12.74 38.66 13.62
CA LYS A 168 13.37 39.97 13.87
C LYS A 168 14.67 39.91 14.67
N ALA A 169 14.89 38.83 15.41
CA ALA A 169 16.09 38.63 16.22
C ALA A 169 17.23 37.99 15.42
N LEU A 170 16.98 37.51 14.20
CA LEU A 170 18.01 36.90 13.36
C LEU A 170 19.14 37.89 13.06
N LEU A 171 20.35 37.35 12.89
CA LEU A 171 21.46 38.14 12.36
C LEU A 171 21.08 38.78 11.02
N PRO A 172 21.47 40.05 10.78
CA PRO A 172 21.02 40.82 9.61
C PRO A 172 21.20 40.10 8.27
N GLY A 173 22.36 39.48 8.03
CA GLY A 173 22.62 38.78 6.76
C GLY A 173 21.71 37.56 6.52
N LEU A 174 21.32 36.85 7.58
CA LEU A 174 20.38 35.72 7.48
C LEU A 174 18.94 36.22 7.27
N LEU A 175 18.57 37.30 7.95
CA LEU A 175 17.28 37.95 7.76
C LEU A 175 17.11 38.47 6.33
N ASP A 176 18.15 39.07 5.76
CA ASP A 176 18.13 39.57 4.38
C ASP A 176 18.04 38.43 3.36
N ALA A 177 18.77 37.32 3.56
CA ALA A 177 18.66 36.14 2.72
C ALA A 177 17.24 35.53 2.76
N MET A 178 16.65 35.45 3.96
CA MET A 178 15.27 34.99 4.14
C MET A 178 14.27 35.92 3.43
N ARG A 179 14.40 37.24 3.58
CA ARG A 179 13.56 38.23 2.88
C ARG A 179 13.67 38.11 1.36
N GLY A 180 14.88 37.99 0.83
CA GLY A 180 15.12 37.82 -0.60
C GLY A 180 14.39 36.59 -1.17
N ALA A 181 14.44 35.46 -0.46
CA ALA A 181 13.72 34.25 -0.86
C ALA A 181 12.18 34.43 -0.75
N LEU A 182 11.70 35.13 0.28
CA LEU A 182 10.27 35.44 0.44
C LEU A 182 9.73 36.36 -0.66
N ASP A 183 10.48 37.40 -1.07
CA ASP A 183 10.07 38.29 -2.16
C ASP A 183 9.98 37.54 -3.49
N ALA A 184 10.95 36.68 -3.79
CA ALA A 184 10.91 35.83 -4.99
C ALA A 184 9.69 34.91 -5.01
N GLN A 185 9.37 34.29 -3.87
CA GLN A 185 8.20 33.41 -3.76
C GLN A 185 6.89 34.19 -3.83
N LEU A 186 6.81 35.38 -3.21
CA LEU A 186 5.63 36.24 -3.27
C LEU A 186 5.33 36.67 -4.70
N MET A 187 6.36 37.00 -5.49
CA MET A 187 6.21 37.34 -6.90
C MET A 187 5.61 36.16 -7.71
N ALA A 188 6.17 34.96 -7.56
CA ALA A 188 5.68 33.77 -8.25
C ALA A 188 4.22 33.43 -7.88
N ASP A 189 3.91 33.51 -6.58
CA ASP A 189 2.56 33.25 -6.08
C ASP A 189 1.55 34.30 -6.53
N THR A 190 1.94 35.57 -6.54
CA THR A 190 1.10 36.67 -7.01
C THR A 190 0.73 36.48 -8.49
N ALA A 191 1.70 36.10 -9.33
CA ALA A 191 1.46 35.83 -10.74
C ALA A 191 0.46 34.67 -10.95
N TRP A 192 0.63 33.59 -10.20
CA TRP A 192 -0.29 32.45 -10.26
C TRP A 192 -1.68 32.79 -9.70
N THR A 193 -1.77 33.51 -8.58
CA THR A 193 -3.05 33.90 -7.98
C THR A 193 -3.86 34.77 -8.94
N ARG A 194 -3.20 35.71 -9.63
CA ARG A 194 -3.83 36.51 -10.70
C ARG A 194 -4.30 35.66 -11.87
N SER A 195 -3.56 34.62 -12.26
CA SER A 195 -3.97 33.73 -13.36
C SER A 195 -5.17 32.85 -12.99
N GLN A 196 -5.32 32.45 -11.72
CA GLN A 196 -6.50 31.71 -11.28
C GLN A 196 -7.75 32.57 -11.23
N LEU A 197 -7.59 33.85 -10.87
CA LEU A 197 -8.70 34.77 -10.64
C LEU A 197 -9.08 35.59 -11.88
N SER A 198 -8.36 35.44 -13.00
CA SER A 198 -8.75 35.98 -14.30
C SER A 198 -9.80 35.15 -15.03
N VAL A 199 -10.15 33.97 -14.50
CA VAL A 199 -11.15 33.07 -15.08
C VAL A 199 -12.57 33.49 -14.63
N PRO A 200 -13.63 33.37 -15.46
CA PRO A 200 -14.96 33.91 -15.15
C PRO A 200 -15.64 33.34 -13.90
N SER A 201 -15.25 32.15 -13.46
CA SER A 201 -15.73 31.54 -12.22
C SER A 201 -14.64 30.70 -11.56
N LEU A 202 -14.67 30.69 -10.22
CA LEU A 202 -13.77 29.91 -9.38
C LEU A 202 -14.48 28.61 -8.98
N ASP A 203 -13.96 27.47 -9.41
CA ASP A 203 -14.45 26.18 -8.94
C ASP A 203 -13.96 25.89 -7.51
N LYS A 204 -14.51 24.84 -6.89
CA LYS A 204 -14.18 24.44 -5.51
C LYS A 204 -12.68 24.14 -5.33
N ALA A 205 -12.04 23.50 -6.32
CA ALA A 205 -10.64 23.10 -6.23
C ALA A 205 -9.71 24.32 -6.30
N ARG A 206 -9.97 25.26 -7.21
CA ARG A 206 -9.25 26.53 -7.31
C ARG A 206 -9.45 27.40 -6.08
N ALA A 207 -10.67 27.42 -5.53
CA ALA A 207 -10.94 28.11 -4.27
C ALA A 207 -10.13 27.51 -3.12
N ALA A 208 -10.09 26.18 -2.99
CA ALA A 208 -9.28 25.49 -2.00
C ALA A 208 -7.78 25.80 -2.15
N ALA A 209 -7.26 25.79 -3.37
CA ALA A 209 -5.85 26.11 -3.63
C ALA A 209 -5.48 27.57 -3.31
N LEU A 210 -6.39 28.53 -3.56
CA LEU A 210 -6.21 29.93 -3.16
C LEU A 210 -6.23 30.10 -1.63
N VAL A 211 -7.13 29.37 -0.95
CA VAL A 211 -7.21 29.34 0.51
C VAL A 211 -5.94 28.75 1.09
N GLU A 212 -5.47 27.61 0.58
CA GLU A 212 -4.22 26.98 1.00
C GLU A 212 -3.03 27.94 0.88
N ARG A 213 -2.88 28.63 -0.27
CA ARG A 213 -1.81 29.62 -0.45
C ARG A 213 -1.95 30.80 0.51
N GLY A 214 -3.18 31.26 0.76
CA GLY A 214 -3.44 32.28 1.78
C GLY A 214 -3.02 31.83 3.17
N LEU A 215 -3.31 30.58 3.54
CA LEU A 215 -2.89 29.98 4.80
C LEU A 215 -1.36 29.82 4.87
N ARG A 216 -0.69 29.46 3.77
CA ARG A 216 0.78 29.46 3.67
C ARG A 216 1.37 30.83 3.97
N TRP A 217 0.86 31.88 3.33
CA TRP A 217 1.31 33.25 3.59
C TRP A 217 0.95 33.72 5.00
N SER A 218 -0.15 33.23 5.58
CA SER A 218 -0.48 33.54 6.98
C SER A 218 0.55 33.00 7.98
N GLN A 219 1.31 31.95 7.63
CA GLN A 219 2.44 31.47 8.44
C GLN A 219 3.63 32.42 8.47
N ARG A 220 3.60 33.50 7.68
CA ARG A 220 4.67 34.49 7.50
C ARG A 220 4.21 35.90 7.88
N SER A 221 3.18 36.00 8.70
CA SER A 221 2.55 37.26 9.12
C SER A 221 3.41 38.07 10.08
N ASP A 222 4.33 37.42 10.80
CA ASP A 222 5.30 37.99 11.72
C ASP A 222 6.60 38.46 11.02
N ILE A 223 6.83 38.01 9.79
CA ILE A 223 7.98 38.41 8.97
C ILE A 223 7.64 39.70 8.23
N LEU A 224 8.37 40.77 8.55
CA LEU A 224 8.23 42.08 7.92
C LEU A 224 9.22 42.25 6.79
N ASP A 225 8.76 42.81 5.68
CA ASP A 225 9.60 43.19 4.55
C ASP A 225 10.42 44.46 4.84
N GLY A 226 11.17 44.95 3.84
CA GLY A 226 12.00 46.15 3.96
C GLY A 226 11.23 47.44 4.25
N THR A 227 9.90 47.44 4.09
CA THR A 227 9.02 48.59 4.38
C THR A 227 8.31 48.47 5.73
N GLY A 228 8.50 47.35 6.44
CA GLY A 228 7.82 47.06 7.71
C GLY A 228 6.43 46.45 7.55
N GLN A 229 6.02 46.05 6.33
CA GLN A 229 4.75 45.39 6.08
C GLN A 229 4.91 43.86 6.16
N SER A 230 3.90 43.15 6.68
CA SER A 230 3.94 41.69 6.69
C SER A 230 3.78 41.10 5.28
N TYR A 231 4.49 40.01 4.99
CA TYR A 231 4.33 39.31 3.71
C TYR A 231 2.91 38.75 3.52
N PHE A 232 2.22 38.42 4.62
CA PHE A 232 0.81 38.03 4.55
C PHE A 232 -0.08 39.16 4.05
N ASP A 233 0.06 40.37 4.62
CA ASP A 233 -0.74 41.52 4.21
C ASP A 233 -0.48 41.91 2.75
N ARG A 234 0.77 41.77 2.27
CA ARG A 234 1.12 41.97 0.85
C ARG A 234 0.49 40.94 -0.07
N TYR A 235 0.43 39.67 0.34
CA TYR A 235 -0.30 38.67 -0.43
C TYR A 235 -1.81 38.96 -0.47
N LEU A 236 -2.40 39.40 0.66
CA LEU A 236 -3.82 39.76 0.73
C LEU A 236 -4.19 40.96 -0.16
N GLU A 237 -3.28 41.90 -0.40
CA GLU A 237 -3.48 42.98 -1.39
C GLU A 237 -3.75 42.46 -2.80
N VAL A 238 -3.17 41.33 -3.17
CA VAL A 238 -3.41 40.70 -4.48
C VAL A 238 -4.86 40.22 -4.59
N LEU A 239 -5.44 39.75 -3.48
CA LEU A 239 -6.82 39.25 -3.42
C LEU A 239 -7.85 40.37 -3.21
N ALA A 240 -7.43 41.53 -2.70
CA ALA A 240 -8.30 42.64 -2.33
C ALA A 240 -9.24 43.15 -3.43
N PRO A 241 -8.82 43.27 -4.72
CA PRO A 241 -9.71 43.74 -5.78
C PRO A 241 -10.97 42.89 -5.95
N TRP A 242 -10.90 41.57 -5.71
CA TRP A 242 -12.05 40.66 -5.83
C TRP A 242 -12.91 40.59 -4.56
N ARG A 243 -12.34 40.95 -3.41
CA ARG A 243 -13.10 41.17 -2.17
C ARG A 243 -14.03 42.38 -2.30
N ASP A 244 -13.52 43.45 -2.91
CA ASP A 244 -14.17 44.75 -3.01
C ASP A 244 -15.10 44.87 -4.23
N GLU A 245 -15.13 43.87 -5.10
CA GLU A 245 -16.00 43.86 -6.27
C GLU A 245 -17.49 43.70 -5.86
N PRO A 246 -18.36 44.68 -6.18
CA PRO A 246 -19.78 44.61 -5.82
C PRO A 246 -20.52 43.58 -6.66
N LEU A 247 -21.47 42.86 -6.04
CA LEU A 247 -22.29 41.88 -6.74
C LEU A 247 -23.22 42.58 -7.73
N ARG A 248 -23.05 42.37 -9.05
CA ARG A 248 -24.07 42.79 -10.03
C ARG A 248 -25.29 41.87 -9.91
N SER A 249 -26.19 42.19 -8.99
CA SER A 249 -27.53 41.61 -8.93
C SER A 249 -28.55 42.57 -9.57
N HIS A 250 -29.62 42.06 -10.16
CA HIS A 250 -30.71 42.88 -10.71
C HIS A 250 -31.61 43.51 -9.62
N LEU A 251 -31.25 43.39 -8.34
CA LEU A 251 -32.02 43.84 -7.17
C LEU A 251 -31.12 44.59 -6.17
N GLY A 252 -30.59 45.74 -6.59
CA GLY A 252 -29.98 46.74 -5.68
C GLY A 252 -28.58 46.42 -5.13
N ASP A 253 -27.94 47.48 -4.62
CA ASP A 253 -26.59 47.47 -4.05
C ASP A 253 -26.48 46.47 -2.89
N THR A 254 -25.72 45.40 -3.11
CA THR A 254 -25.40 44.39 -2.10
C THR A 254 -24.01 44.72 -1.51
N PRO A 255 -23.80 44.59 -0.18
CA PRO A 255 -22.50 44.90 0.43
C PRO A 255 -21.37 44.02 -0.15
N ALA A 256 -20.14 44.53 -0.08
CA ALA A 256 -18.92 43.90 -0.60
C ALA A 256 -18.85 42.38 -0.29
N ARG A 257 -18.27 41.60 -1.21
CA ARG A 257 -18.23 40.13 -1.14
C ARG A 257 -17.56 39.58 0.13
N ASP A 258 -16.79 40.39 0.85
CA ASP A 258 -15.83 39.93 1.87
C ASP A 258 -14.98 38.79 1.25
N TRP A 259 -14.34 37.94 2.04
CA TRP A 259 -13.63 36.76 1.53
C TRP A 259 -14.57 35.64 1.04
N ARG A 260 -15.89 35.87 0.95
CA ARG A 260 -16.90 34.85 0.59
C ARG A 260 -16.89 34.48 -0.88
N PHE A 261 -16.17 35.21 -1.74
CA PHE A 261 -15.99 34.84 -3.14
C PHE A 261 -15.26 33.49 -3.30
N LEU A 262 -14.53 33.06 -2.27
CA LEU A 262 -13.90 31.72 -2.19
C LEU A 262 -14.89 30.62 -1.73
N GLY A 263 -16.18 30.94 -1.59
CA GLY A 263 -17.23 30.00 -1.20
C GLY A 263 -17.11 29.48 0.23
N GLU A 264 -17.63 28.28 0.47
CA GLU A 264 -17.56 27.59 1.77
C GLU A 264 -16.12 27.30 2.22
N ALA A 265 -15.18 27.20 1.28
CA ALA A 265 -13.76 27.00 1.57
C ALA A 265 -13.08 28.23 2.20
N SER A 266 -13.75 29.39 2.28
CA SER A 266 -13.17 30.65 2.77
C SER A 266 -12.93 30.70 4.28
N GLU A 267 -13.59 29.83 5.05
CA GLU A 267 -13.59 29.88 6.52
C GLU A 267 -12.17 29.86 7.14
N PRO A 268 -11.26 28.94 6.75
CA PRO A 268 -9.89 28.91 7.26
C PRO A 268 -9.11 30.20 7.02
N LEU A 269 -9.22 30.77 5.82
CA LEU A 269 -8.52 32.00 5.47
C LEU A 269 -9.10 33.18 6.26
N ARG A 270 -10.41 33.26 6.42
CA ARG A 270 -11.06 34.33 7.21
C ARG A 270 -10.62 34.29 8.68
N LYS A 271 -10.51 33.09 9.26
CA LYS A 271 -9.96 32.89 10.61
C LYS A 271 -8.49 33.32 10.68
N ALA A 272 -7.65 32.90 9.73
CA ALA A 272 -6.25 33.31 9.69
C ALA A 272 -6.07 34.84 9.53
N ILE A 273 -6.89 35.50 8.72
CA ILE A 273 -6.88 36.97 8.59
C ILE A 273 -7.29 37.63 9.91
N ALA A 274 -8.37 37.16 10.54
CA ALA A 274 -8.83 37.70 11.82
C ALA A 274 -7.77 37.57 12.93
N LEU A 275 -7.01 36.49 12.93
CA LEU A 275 -5.96 36.22 13.93
C LEU A 275 -4.62 36.90 13.63
N ARG A 276 -4.27 37.10 12.35
CA ARG A 276 -2.87 37.38 11.96
C ARG A 276 -2.65 38.61 11.10
N SER A 277 -3.69 39.17 10.50
CA SER A 277 -3.53 40.39 9.69
C SER A 277 -3.64 41.63 10.57
N LEU A 278 -2.67 42.53 10.49
CA LEU A 278 -2.72 43.83 11.16
C LEU A 278 -3.50 44.87 10.36
N ARG A 279 -3.62 44.67 9.05
CA ARG A 279 -4.22 45.63 8.11
C ARG A 279 -5.63 45.26 7.69
N TRP A 280 -5.91 43.98 7.50
CA TRP A 280 -7.16 43.48 6.94
C TRP A 280 -8.06 42.95 8.06
N LYS A 281 -9.30 43.43 8.12
CA LYS A 281 -10.32 42.93 9.05
C LYS A 281 -11.32 42.05 8.31
N THR A 282 -11.88 41.06 9.00
CA THR A 282 -12.96 40.21 8.50
C THR A 282 -14.15 40.26 9.45
N GLY A 283 -15.35 39.96 8.96
CA GLY A 283 -16.52 39.75 9.82
C GLY A 283 -16.55 38.37 10.50
N TYR A 284 -15.43 37.64 10.53
CA TYR A 284 -15.34 36.34 11.19
C TYR A 284 -15.07 36.53 12.67
N HIS A 285 -15.95 35.99 13.51
CA HIS A 285 -15.75 35.97 14.96
C HIS A 285 -15.04 34.69 15.33
N VAL A 286 -13.79 34.81 15.79
CA VAL A 286 -13.04 33.69 16.33
C VAL A 286 -13.67 33.33 17.67
N THR A 287 -14.30 32.14 17.75
CA THR A 287 -15.00 31.66 18.94
C THR A 287 -14.09 30.87 19.87
N ASP A 288 -13.00 30.34 19.34
CA ASP A 288 -11.94 29.65 20.05
C ASP A 288 -10.77 30.60 20.28
N GLY A 289 -10.60 31.15 21.48
CA GLY A 289 -9.54 32.11 21.71
C GLY A 289 -9.65 32.86 23.04
N SER A 290 -8.60 32.68 23.84
CA SER A 290 -8.29 33.38 25.10
C SER A 290 -9.15 33.03 26.34
N PRO A 291 -8.53 32.67 27.49
CA PRO A 291 -7.07 32.51 27.68
C PRO A 291 -6.54 31.14 27.23
N ALA A 292 -7.39 30.12 27.04
CA ALA A 292 -6.96 28.76 26.66
C ALA A 292 -7.93 28.10 25.68
N LEU A 293 -7.37 27.44 24.66
CA LEU A 293 -8.11 26.59 23.73
C LEU A 293 -8.63 25.35 24.45
N GLN A 294 -9.82 24.91 24.06
CA GLN A 294 -10.54 23.77 24.63
C GLN A 294 -10.42 22.52 23.75
N PRO A 295 -10.58 21.32 24.32
CA PRO A 295 -10.87 20.12 23.56
C PRO A 295 -11.99 20.32 22.52
N GLY A 296 -11.73 19.94 21.28
CA GLY A 296 -12.61 20.11 20.13
C GLY A 296 -12.34 21.38 19.29
N ASP A 297 -11.47 22.28 19.75
CA ASP A 297 -11.08 23.45 18.97
C ASP A 297 -10.16 23.06 17.79
N VAL A 298 -10.39 23.70 16.64
CA VAL A 298 -9.60 23.47 15.43
C VAL A 298 -8.43 24.46 15.39
N VAL A 299 -7.21 23.93 15.46
CA VAL A 299 -5.98 24.75 15.52
C VAL A 299 -5.21 24.84 14.21
N GLY A 300 -5.57 24.01 13.23
CA GLY A 300 -4.96 24.04 11.92
C GLY A 300 -5.58 23.04 10.96
N ARG A 301 -4.96 22.92 9.78
CA ARG A 301 -5.34 21.98 8.74
C ARG A 301 -4.11 21.36 8.08
N PHE A 302 -4.22 20.10 7.72
CA PHE A 302 -3.32 19.45 6.79
C PHE A 302 -3.90 19.51 5.38
N TYR A 303 -3.10 19.84 4.38
CA TYR A 303 -3.48 19.83 2.97
C TYR A 303 -2.69 18.76 2.21
N PHE A 304 -3.41 17.95 1.45
CA PHE A 304 -2.87 16.97 0.52
C PHE A 304 -2.54 17.63 -0.84
N PRO A 305 -1.63 17.07 -1.65
CA PRO A 305 -1.25 17.65 -2.95
C PRO A 305 -2.38 17.70 -3.98
N ASP A 306 -3.42 16.89 -3.80
CA ASP A 306 -4.64 16.88 -4.64
C ASP A 306 -5.62 17.99 -4.25
N GLY A 307 -5.32 18.75 -3.19
CA GLY A 307 -6.11 19.88 -2.69
C GLY A 307 -7.12 19.51 -1.60
N ASP A 308 -7.23 18.22 -1.22
CA ASP A 308 -8.03 17.82 -0.07
C ASP A 308 -7.38 18.27 1.24
N SER A 309 -8.17 18.44 2.30
CA SER A 309 -7.65 18.91 3.59
C SER A 309 -8.34 18.27 4.78
N VAL A 310 -7.59 18.04 5.85
CA VAL A 310 -8.06 17.47 7.12
C VAL A 310 -7.85 18.47 8.25
N GLN A 311 -8.83 18.59 9.14
CA GLN A 311 -8.75 19.45 10.32
C GLN A 311 -7.86 18.81 11.39
N VAL A 312 -7.15 19.66 12.12
CA VAL A 312 -6.38 19.29 13.30
C VAL A 312 -7.14 19.78 14.53
N ASP A 313 -7.74 18.84 15.25
CA ASP A 313 -8.56 19.10 16.43
C ASP A 313 -7.73 18.86 17.70
N LEU A 314 -7.92 19.70 18.73
CA LEU A 314 -7.38 19.44 20.06
C LEU A 314 -8.24 18.41 20.80
N LEU A 315 -7.62 17.48 21.52
CA LEU A 315 -8.32 16.47 22.30
C LEU A 315 -8.23 16.71 23.81
N GLU A 316 -7.03 16.94 24.32
CA GLU A 316 -6.80 17.07 25.77
C GLU A 316 -5.64 18.02 26.03
N LEU A 317 -5.76 18.87 27.05
CA LEU A 317 -4.65 19.67 27.58
C LEU A 317 -3.76 18.77 28.46
N LEU A 318 -2.54 18.54 28.03
CA LEU A 318 -1.58 17.63 28.67
C LEU A 318 -0.60 18.35 29.60
N THR A 319 -0.19 19.58 29.26
CA THR A 319 0.76 20.35 30.07
C THR A 319 0.58 21.85 29.91
N GLU A 320 0.92 22.62 30.93
CA GLU A 320 1.02 24.08 30.90
C GLU A 320 2.28 24.50 31.65
N ASP A 321 3.15 25.29 31.03
CA ASP A 321 4.43 25.69 31.62
C ASP A 321 4.81 27.14 31.23
N ALA A 322 5.75 27.72 31.99
CA ALA A 322 6.13 29.14 31.83
C ALA A 322 7.13 29.40 30.69
N SER A 323 7.73 28.35 30.13
CA SER A 323 8.74 28.44 29.06
C SER A 323 8.53 27.33 28.04
N LEU A 324 8.91 27.60 26.79
CA LEU A 324 8.85 26.65 25.67
C LEU A 324 9.60 25.35 26.01
N GLU A 325 10.87 25.45 26.41
CA GLU A 325 11.73 24.30 26.67
C GLU A 325 11.14 23.34 27.71
N ARG A 326 10.65 23.85 28.84
CA ARG A 326 10.02 23.03 29.88
C ARG A 326 8.75 22.33 29.40
N ALA A 327 7.90 23.06 28.66
CA ALA A 327 6.66 22.50 28.14
C ALA A 327 6.94 21.44 27.07
N GLU A 328 7.93 21.64 26.21
CA GLU A 328 8.41 20.66 25.23
C GLU A 328 8.92 19.39 25.92
N VAL A 329 9.81 19.52 26.92
CA VAL A 329 10.37 18.37 27.66
C VAL A 329 9.25 17.54 28.30
N ARG A 330 8.26 18.17 28.94
CA ARG A 330 7.10 17.46 29.49
C ARG A 330 6.29 16.78 28.39
N LEU A 331 5.97 17.52 27.34
CA LEU A 331 5.09 17.05 26.28
C LEU A 331 5.70 15.90 25.49
N ARG A 332 7.02 15.87 25.25
CA ARG A 332 7.73 14.76 24.58
C ARG A 332 7.76 13.49 25.42
N ASN A 333 7.91 13.63 26.74
CA ASN A 333 8.12 12.51 27.65
C ASN A 333 6.83 11.87 28.25
N LEU A 334 5.66 12.18 27.70
CA LEU A 334 4.39 11.54 28.10
C LEU A 334 4.26 10.14 27.50
N ALA A 335 3.48 9.26 28.13
CA ALA A 335 3.30 7.87 27.69
C ALA A 335 2.43 7.68 26.42
N SER A 336 1.65 8.69 26.00
CA SER A 336 0.64 8.55 24.92
C SER A 336 1.17 8.82 23.51
N ASN A 337 1.40 7.81 22.67
CA ASN A 337 2.09 7.96 21.37
C ASN A 337 1.30 8.66 20.24
N GLY A 338 0.28 9.47 20.54
CA GLY A 338 -0.44 10.28 19.55
C GLY A 338 0.30 11.56 19.16
N PRO A 339 -0.14 12.28 18.11
CA PRO A 339 0.41 13.58 17.76
C PRO A 339 0.11 14.59 18.87
N ARG A 340 1.11 15.42 19.18
CA ARG A 340 1.04 16.42 20.24
C ARG A 340 1.38 17.79 19.70
N ILE A 341 0.73 18.81 20.22
CA ILE A 341 0.87 20.19 19.74
C ILE A 341 1.14 21.10 20.93
N LEU A 342 2.19 21.91 20.83
CA LEU A 342 2.47 22.97 21.79
C LEU A 342 2.08 24.33 21.21
N ILE A 343 1.30 25.09 21.97
CA ILE A 343 0.71 26.36 21.54
C ILE A 343 1.12 27.45 22.55
N PRO A 344 1.65 28.60 22.09
CA PRO A 344 1.89 29.75 22.96
C PRO A 344 0.57 30.44 23.31
N GLY A 345 0.37 30.73 24.59
CA GLY A 345 -0.75 31.52 25.09
C GLY A 345 -0.44 33.02 25.13
N GLU A 346 -1.49 33.83 25.01
CA GLU A 346 -1.38 35.30 25.14
C GLU A 346 -0.90 35.76 26.52
N ASP A 347 -1.06 34.90 27.53
CA ASP A 347 -0.60 35.09 28.91
C ASP A 347 0.89 34.75 29.10
N GLY A 348 1.62 34.47 28.02
CA GLY A 348 3.04 34.13 28.04
C GLY A 348 3.34 32.70 28.50
N ARG A 349 2.31 31.86 28.69
CA ARG A 349 2.45 30.44 29.03
C ARG A 349 2.38 29.55 27.79
N TRP A 350 3.05 28.40 27.84
CA TRP A 350 3.04 27.39 26.79
C TRP A 350 2.14 26.23 27.18
N ARG A 351 1.19 25.87 26.30
CA ARG A 351 0.20 24.81 26.54
C ARG A 351 0.37 23.68 25.54
N GLY A 352 0.52 22.47 26.06
CA GLY A 352 0.68 21.26 25.27
C GLY A 352 -0.58 20.43 25.26
N TYR A 353 -1.01 20.02 24.08
CA TYR A 353 -2.25 19.29 23.84
C TYR A 353 -1.98 17.98 23.08
N SER A 354 -2.83 16.98 23.29
CA SER A 354 -3.00 15.91 22.30
C SER A 354 -3.85 16.42 21.13
N ALA A 355 -3.55 15.92 19.94
CA ALA A 355 -4.26 16.29 18.73
C ALA A 355 -4.82 15.06 18.00
N ASP A 356 -5.79 15.29 17.12
CA ASP A 356 -6.36 14.28 16.23
C ASP A 356 -6.56 14.85 14.83
N PHE A 357 -6.56 13.96 13.85
CA PHE A 357 -6.88 14.25 12.46
C PHE A 357 -8.20 13.58 12.13
N ARG A 358 -9.27 14.34 11.93
CA ARG A 358 -10.58 13.76 11.56
C ARG A 358 -10.57 13.21 10.13
N LEU A 359 -10.19 11.94 9.99
CA LEU A 359 -10.12 11.25 8.71
C LEU A 359 -11.45 10.59 8.34
N ALA A 360 -11.83 10.72 7.06
CA ALA A 360 -12.87 9.89 6.49
C ALA A 360 -12.35 8.45 6.30
N ALA A 361 -13.23 7.45 6.38
CA ALA A 361 -12.82 6.05 6.21
C ALA A 361 -12.12 5.83 4.86
N GLY A 362 -10.86 5.41 4.90
CA GLY A 362 -10.01 5.18 3.71
C GLY A 362 -9.21 6.40 3.22
N ALA A 363 -9.27 7.54 3.92
CA ALA A 363 -8.40 8.68 3.64
C ALA A 363 -6.93 8.38 4.05
N PRO A 364 -5.93 8.89 3.32
CA PRO A 364 -4.53 8.73 3.68
C PRO A 364 -4.21 9.39 5.02
N GLU A 365 -3.35 8.76 5.84
CA GLU A 365 -2.91 9.29 7.13
C GLU A 365 -2.04 10.55 6.92
N PRO A 366 -2.41 11.73 7.45
CA PRO A 366 -1.69 12.99 7.21
C PRO A 366 -0.21 12.94 7.57
N LEU A 367 0.13 12.25 8.66
CA LEU A 367 1.51 12.15 9.13
C LEU A 367 2.39 11.28 8.25
N GLU A 368 1.80 10.32 7.51
CA GLU A 368 2.50 9.42 6.61
C GLU A 368 2.61 9.98 5.18
N HIS A 369 1.90 11.08 4.88
CA HIS A 369 1.80 11.60 3.53
C HIS A 369 3.02 12.48 3.16
N PRO A 370 3.87 12.06 2.19
CA PRO A 370 5.21 12.63 1.98
C PRO A 370 5.24 14.07 1.43
N ARG A 371 4.13 14.52 0.83
CA ARG A 371 4.05 15.80 0.11
C ARG A 371 2.99 16.76 0.67
N GLY A 372 2.34 16.41 1.78
CA GLY A 372 1.31 17.28 2.36
C GLY A 372 1.87 18.29 3.37
N HIS A 373 1.10 19.32 3.68
CA HIS A 373 1.56 20.45 4.50
C HIS A 373 0.56 20.83 5.60
N PHE A 374 1.09 21.10 6.80
CA PHE A 374 0.31 21.67 7.90
C PHE A 374 0.32 23.20 7.84
N TYR A 375 -0.86 23.79 7.99
CA TYR A 375 -1.03 25.23 8.17
C TYR A 375 -1.81 25.49 9.46
N TRP A 376 -1.19 26.25 10.37
CA TRP A 376 -1.70 26.54 11.70
C TRP A 376 -2.48 27.85 11.73
N TYR A 377 -3.53 27.95 12.53
CA TYR A 377 -4.26 29.21 12.72
C TYR A 377 -3.61 30.09 13.78
N TYR A 378 -3.04 29.49 14.82
CA TYR A 378 -2.32 30.21 15.88
C TYR A 378 -0.81 30.20 15.61
N PRO A 379 -0.13 31.35 15.69
CA PRO A 379 1.29 31.45 15.39
C PRO A 379 2.12 30.73 16.47
N GLY A 380 3.34 30.28 16.12
CA GLY A 380 4.25 29.64 17.06
C GLY A 380 3.86 28.21 17.50
N ILE A 381 2.89 27.59 16.83
CA ILE A 381 2.53 26.19 17.08
C ILE A 381 3.71 25.26 16.71
N MET A 382 4.05 24.36 17.64
CA MET A 382 4.99 23.26 17.43
C MET A 382 4.25 21.92 17.42
N LEU A 383 4.45 21.13 16.37
CA LEU A 383 3.95 19.76 16.27
C LEU A 383 5.06 18.78 16.67
N ILE A 384 4.75 17.87 17.59
CA ILE A 384 5.56 16.70 17.94
C ILE A 384 4.83 15.49 17.36
N ARG A 385 5.41 14.84 16.36
CA ARG A 385 4.81 13.66 15.75
C ARG A 385 5.05 12.43 16.64
N PRO A 386 4.20 11.40 16.52
CA PRO A 386 4.51 10.06 17.04
C PRO A 386 5.89 9.61 16.58
N GLY A 387 6.77 9.26 17.52
CA GLY A 387 8.12 8.78 17.21
C GLY A 387 9.17 9.86 16.90
N ASP A 388 8.83 11.15 17.01
CA ASP A 388 9.82 12.25 16.89
C ASP A 388 10.66 12.34 18.18
N TRP A 389 11.73 11.55 18.26
CA TRP A 389 12.67 11.53 19.39
C TRP A 389 13.84 12.48 19.16
N GLN A 390 14.17 13.32 20.14
CA GLN A 390 15.32 14.22 20.06
C GLN A 390 16.61 13.54 20.53
N LEU A 391 17.56 13.29 19.63
CA LEU A 391 18.91 12.87 19.98
C LEU A 391 19.58 14.01 20.78
N GLY A 392 19.79 13.76 22.08
CA GLY A 392 19.96 14.79 23.10
C GLY A 392 20.97 15.90 22.80
N SER A 393 20.50 17.14 23.02
CA SER A 393 21.30 18.19 23.67
C SER A 393 21.62 17.72 25.10
N GLY A 394 22.79 18.02 25.67
CA GLY A 394 23.21 17.49 26.97
C GLY A 394 22.20 17.68 28.13
N SER A 395 22.53 17.19 29.33
CA SER A 395 21.65 17.20 30.53
C SER A 395 20.94 18.53 30.84
N GLY A 396 21.40 19.64 30.28
CA GLY A 396 20.93 20.99 30.51
C GLY A 396 21.58 21.56 31.76
N THR A 397 21.39 22.86 31.98
CA THR A 397 21.80 23.52 33.22
C THR A 397 20.58 24.06 33.96
N GLY A 398 20.64 24.14 35.30
CA GLY A 398 19.57 24.72 36.12
C GLY A 398 18.28 23.89 36.21
N GLU A 399 17.13 24.56 36.04
CA GLU A 399 15.80 23.98 36.33
C GLU A 399 15.34 22.90 35.35
N VAL A 400 15.81 22.92 34.10
CA VAL A 400 15.43 21.94 33.07
C VAL A 400 16.05 20.58 33.36
N ALA A 401 17.30 20.54 33.85
CA ALA A 401 17.94 19.30 34.29
C ALA A 401 17.19 18.66 35.46
N ALA A 402 16.73 19.46 36.42
CA ALA A 402 15.91 18.99 37.53
C ALA A 402 14.56 18.44 37.05
N LEU A 403 13.93 19.09 36.06
CA LEU A 403 12.69 18.60 35.44
C LEU A 403 12.89 17.25 34.74
N ARG A 404 13.94 17.08 33.94
CA ARG A 404 14.26 15.80 33.27
C ARG A 404 14.44 14.67 34.29
N ARG A 405 15.20 14.91 35.37
CA ARG A 405 15.39 13.91 36.44
C ARG A 405 14.08 13.59 37.17
N ALA A 406 13.20 14.56 37.39
CA ALA A 406 11.89 14.34 38.00
C ALA A 406 10.97 13.48 37.12
N ILE A 407 10.96 13.72 35.81
CA ILE A 407 10.23 12.91 34.83
C ILE A 407 10.73 11.46 34.85
N LEU A 408 12.05 11.27 34.76
CA LEU A 408 12.67 9.95 34.81
C LEU A 408 12.27 9.18 36.07
N THR A 409 12.44 9.82 37.23
CA THR A 409 12.14 9.22 38.54
C THR A 409 10.67 8.82 38.65
N THR A 410 9.76 9.66 38.13
CA THR A 410 8.32 9.38 38.12
C THR A 410 7.98 8.19 37.22
N ALA A 411 8.59 8.10 36.04
CA ALA A 411 8.37 7.01 35.10
C ALA A 411 8.89 5.68 35.67
N LEU A 412 10.10 5.65 36.22
CA LEU A 412 10.69 4.48 36.86
C LEU A 412 9.85 3.99 38.05
N ALA A 413 9.31 4.89 38.86
CA ALA A 413 8.48 4.54 40.02
C ALA A 413 7.10 3.97 39.64
N ARG A 414 6.57 4.31 38.46
CA ARG A 414 5.25 3.86 37.98
C ARG A 414 5.31 2.59 37.13
N ALA A 415 6.44 2.32 36.50
CA ALA A 415 6.59 1.22 35.58
C ALA A 415 6.75 -0.12 36.34
N THR A 416 5.91 -1.10 35.99
CA THR A 416 6.04 -2.49 36.44
C THR A 416 6.08 -3.42 35.24
N PRO A 417 6.52 -4.69 35.38
CA PRO A 417 6.49 -5.65 34.28
C PRO A 417 5.10 -5.80 33.64
N GLU A 418 4.03 -5.70 34.44
CA GLU A 418 2.65 -5.78 33.96
C GLU A 418 2.14 -4.48 33.32
N ALA A 419 2.83 -3.36 33.57
CA ALA A 419 2.48 -2.04 33.06
C ALA A 419 3.74 -1.21 32.72
N PRO A 420 4.48 -1.57 31.64
CA PRO A 420 5.72 -0.89 31.25
C PRO A 420 5.49 0.46 30.54
N GLN A 421 4.24 0.79 30.19
CA GLN A 421 3.88 1.94 29.35
C GLN A 421 4.43 3.30 29.82
N PRO A 422 4.59 3.60 31.13
CA PRO A 422 5.21 4.84 31.57
C PRO A 422 6.65 5.05 31.05
N LEU A 423 7.35 3.99 30.66
CA LEU A 423 8.72 4.07 30.11
C LEU A 423 8.73 4.37 28.61
N PHE A 424 7.71 3.95 27.85
CA PHE A 424 7.71 4.02 26.38
C PHE A 424 7.69 5.45 25.84
N GLY A 425 7.19 6.39 26.64
CA GLY A 425 7.16 7.81 26.31
C GLY A 425 8.49 8.55 26.45
N LEU A 426 9.51 7.95 27.10
CA LEU A 426 10.73 8.67 27.47
C LEU A 426 11.64 8.94 26.26
N ASP A 427 12.04 10.19 26.08
CA ASP A 427 12.93 10.65 25.01
C ASP A 427 14.42 10.47 25.39
N HIS A 428 15.33 10.57 24.43
CA HIS A 428 16.76 10.28 24.64
C HIS A 428 17.41 11.18 25.69
N ASP A 429 16.99 12.44 25.77
CA ASP A 429 17.54 13.41 26.73
C ASP A 429 17.25 12.98 28.18
N VAL A 430 16.05 12.50 28.47
CA VAL A 430 15.67 11.95 29.78
C VAL A 430 16.31 10.59 30.02
N LEU A 431 16.35 9.72 29.01
CA LEU A 431 16.97 8.39 29.12
C LEU A 431 18.48 8.45 29.34
N SER A 432 19.14 9.52 28.88
CA SER A 432 20.58 9.75 29.14
C SER A 432 20.91 9.89 30.63
N LEU A 433 19.93 10.25 31.46
CA LEU A 433 20.09 10.41 32.91
C LEU A 433 19.97 9.10 33.71
N LEU A 434 19.68 7.98 33.06
CA LEU A 434 19.61 6.67 33.72
C LEU A 434 20.99 6.27 34.24
N THR A 435 21.07 5.87 35.51
CA THR A 435 22.26 5.18 36.05
C THR A 435 22.39 3.76 35.49
N PRO A 436 23.57 3.12 35.57
CA PRO A 436 23.73 1.73 35.14
C PRO A 436 22.69 0.76 35.73
N GLU A 437 22.35 0.92 37.02
CA GLU A 437 21.34 0.11 37.71
C GLU A 437 19.92 0.41 37.22
N GLU A 438 19.59 1.68 37.01
CA GLU A 438 18.27 2.09 36.50
C GLU A 438 18.05 1.59 35.05
N ARG A 439 19.10 1.61 34.20
CA ARG A 439 19.03 1.04 32.85
C ARG A 439 18.73 -0.46 32.89
N ARG A 440 19.41 -1.19 33.77
CA ARG A 440 19.12 -2.60 33.97
C ARG A 440 17.67 -2.82 34.42
N GLY A 441 17.20 -2.02 35.37
CA GLY A 441 15.81 -2.05 35.82
C GLY A 441 14.80 -1.85 34.68
N VAL A 442 15.08 -0.92 33.76
CA VAL A 442 14.25 -0.71 32.55
C VAL A 442 14.24 -1.94 31.65
N PHE A 443 15.40 -2.54 31.38
CA PHE A 443 15.48 -3.79 30.59
C PHE A 443 14.69 -4.92 31.24
N ASP A 444 14.88 -5.13 32.55
CA ASP A 444 14.19 -6.17 33.31
C ASP A 444 12.66 -5.93 33.26
N THR A 445 12.19 -4.70 33.52
CA THR A 445 10.76 -4.36 33.47
C THR A 445 10.15 -4.61 32.09
N VAL A 446 10.77 -4.15 31.00
CA VAL A 446 10.21 -4.30 29.64
C VAL A 446 10.24 -5.76 29.17
N LEU A 447 11.27 -6.53 29.54
CA LEU A 447 11.48 -7.90 29.03
C LEU A 447 10.85 -9.00 29.89
N THR A 448 10.37 -8.68 31.09
CA THR A 448 9.67 -9.63 31.98
C THR A 448 8.16 -9.51 31.92
N GLY A 449 7.62 -8.49 31.24
CA GLY A 449 6.19 -8.28 31.10
C GLY A 449 5.45 -9.31 30.24
N PRO A 450 4.11 -9.43 30.38
CA PRO A 450 3.29 -10.34 29.58
C PRO A 450 3.38 -10.04 28.07
N GLU A 451 3.60 -8.79 27.68
CA GLU A 451 3.87 -8.36 26.30
C GLU A 451 5.11 -9.05 25.69
N ALA A 452 6.13 -9.37 26.50
CA ALA A 452 7.29 -10.14 26.04
C ALA A 452 6.98 -11.63 25.79
N THR A 453 5.90 -12.17 26.38
CA THR A 453 5.51 -13.59 26.24
C THR A 453 4.55 -13.86 25.08
N SER A 454 3.82 -12.84 24.59
CA SER A 454 2.98 -12.89 23.38
C SER A 454 3.70 -12.44 22.10
N GLY A 455 4.98 -12.06 22.22
CA GLY A 455 5.77 -11.39 21.20
C GLY A 455 5.89 -9.90 21.52
N LEU A 456 7.12 -9.43 21.77
CA LEU A 456 7.42 -8.01 22.02
C LEU A 456 6.67 -7.11 21.02
N GLU A 457 5.91 -6.14 21.52
CA GLU A 457 5.31 -5.09 20.69
C GLU A 457 6.42 -4.15 20.17
N GLY A 458 6.19 -3.49 19.04
CA GLY A 458 7.17 -2.58 18.43
C GLY A 458 7.67 -1.50 19.42
N GLU A 459 6.77 -0.93 20.22
CA GLU A 459 7.07 0.12 21.20
C GLU A 459 8.13 -0.30 22.23
N ALA A 460 8.10 -1.55 22.69
CA ALA A 460 9.07 -2.10 23.63
C ALA A 460 10.48 -2.15 23.01
N VAL A 461 10.59 -2.54 21.73
CA VAL A 461 11.87 -2.58 21.01
C VAL A 461 12.41 -1.17 20.78
N HIS A 462 11.56 -0.23 20.39
CA HIS A 462 11.93 1.19 20.23
C HIS A 462 12.41 1.80 21.55
N MET A 463 11.76 1.48 22.67
CA MET A 463 12.20 1.91 24.00
C MET A 463 13.60 1.36 24.35
N LEU A 464 13.82 0.05 24.21
CA LEU A 464 15.12 -0.56 24.48
C LEU A 464 16.23 0.00 23.57
N GLY A 465 15.92 0.24 22.29
CA GLY A 465 16.84 0.88 21.35
C GLY A 465 17.23 2.29 21.81
N ARG A 466 16.27 3.09 22.27
CA ARG A 466 16.55 4.43 22.82
C ARG A 466 17.37 4.41 24.09
N VAL A 467 17.12 3.46 25.01
CA VAL A 467 17.98 3.27 26.19
C VAL A 467 19.42 2.98 25.77
N VAL A 468 19.60 2.13 24.76
CA VAL A 468 20.93 1.80 24.23
C VAL A 468 21.58 3.02 23.60
N LEU A 469 20.86 3.80 22.79
CA LEU A 469 21.42 4.97 22.11
C LEU A 469 21.74 6.14 23.06
N SER A 470 21.01 6.28 24.17
CA SER A 470 21.16 7.40 25.11
C SER A 470 22.30 7.21 26.13
N MET A 471 22.89 6.02 26.13
CA MET A 471 23.91 5.56 27.07
C MET A 471 25.33 6.05 26.73
N PRO A 472 26.18 6.46 27.69
CA PRO A 472 27.60 6.68 27.44
C PRO A 472 28.30 5.39 26.96
N ALA A 473 29.22 5.50 26.00
CA ALA A 473 29.86 4.34 25.40
C ALA A 473 30.61 3.46 26.43
N HIS A 474 31.31 4.07 27.38
CA HIS A 474 32.04 3.32 28.40
C HIS A 474 31.15 2.45 29.32
N GLU A 475 29.84 2.69 29.38
CA GLU A 475 28.89 1.90 30.19
C GLU A 475 28.29 0.71 29.40
N PHE A 476 28.36 0.73 28.07
CA PHE A 476 27.79 -0.31 27.20
C PHE A 476 28.36 -1.72 27.46
N PRO A 477 29.67 -1.93 27.68
CA PRO A 477 30.21 -3.26 27.97
C PRO A 477 29.57 -3.94 29.18
N ALA A 478 29.25 -3.17 30.24
CA ALA A 478 28.63 -3.71 31.44
C ALA A 478 27.18 -4.15 31.18
N LEU A 479 26.43 -3.37 30.40
CA LEU A 479 25.08 -3.74 29.99
C LEU A 479 25.08 -4.99 29.12
N GLU A 480 25.96 -5.07 28.11
CA GLU A 480 26.07 -6.22 27.22
C GLU A 480 26.33 -7.52 28.01
N ARG A 481 27.20 -7.48 29.04
CA ARG A 481 27.44 -8.62 29.93
C ARG A 481 26.24 -9.05 30.74
N GLN A 482 25.40 -8.10 31.14
CA GLN A 482 24.19 -8.39 31.90
C GLN A 482 23.09 -8.99 31.02
N LEU A 483 22.97 -8.53 29.76
CA LEU A 483 21.98 -9.04 28.81
C LEU A 483 22.31 -10.47 28.34
N THR A 484 23.59 -10.79 28.21
CA THR A 484 24.04 -12.14 27.85
C THR A 484 23.94 -13.14 29.02
N SER A 485 24.12 -12.70 30.26
CA SER A 485 24.10 -13.59 31.43
C SER A 485 22.69 -13.92 31.97
N SER A 486 21.69 -13.09 31.68
CA SER A 486 20.32 -13.20 32.21
C SER A 486 19.35 -14.03 31.35
N GLY A 487 19.80 -14.54 30.18
CA GLY A 487 18.92 -15.21 29.21
C GLY A 487 17.97 -14.27 28.47
N VAL A 488 18.15 -12.95 28.65
CA VAL A 488 17.42 -11.89 27.94
C VAL A 488 17.63 -11.98 26.43
N LEU A 489 18.86 -12.30 26.01
CA LEU A 489 19.19 -12.45 24.60
C LEU A 489 18.35 -13.53 23.89
N ASP A 490 18.09 -14.66 24.54
CA ASP A 490 17.27 -15.73 23.96
C ASP A 490 15.81 -15.28 23.76
N LYS A 491 15.27 -14.47 24.69
CA LYS A 491 13.94 -13.85 24.55
C LYS A 491 13.91 -12.83 23.42
N LEU A 492 14.96 -12.03 23.29
CA LEU A 492 15.12 -11.04 22.22
C LEU A 492 15.30 -11.69 20.85
N LEU A 493 15.95 -12.85 20.74
CA LEU A 493 16.05 -13.60 19.47
C LEU A 493 14.76 -14.37 19.14
N GLY A 494 14.02 -14.83 20.14
CA GLY A 494 12.82 -15.65 19.96
C GLY A 494 11.50 -14.90 19.68
N SER A 495 11.44 -13.58 19.87
CA SER A 495 10.20 -12.81 19.58
C SER A 495 10.05 -12.46 18.08
N ASN A 496 8.82 -12.21 17.63
CA ASN A 496 8.52 -11.89 16.24
C ASN A 496 8.34 -10.38 15.97
N ALA A 497 8.86 -9.52 16.85
CA ALA A 497 8.68 -8.07 16.68
C ALA A 497 9.41 -7.57 15.42
N PRO A 498 8.72 -6.86 14.50
CA PRO A 498 9.29 -6.45 13.22
C PRO A 498 10.47 -5.47 13.36
N ASP A 499 10.50 -4.69 14.44
CA ASP A 499 11.42 -3.55 14.60
C ASP A 499 12.75 -3.90 15.29
N LYS A 500 13.03 -5.19 15.57
CA LYS A 500 14.23 -5.63 16.31
C LYS A 500 15.57 -5.29 15.66
N VAL A 501 15.57 -5.12 14.35
CA VAL A 501 16.76 -4.67 13.62
C VAL A 501 17.22 -3.31 14.13
N LEU A 502 16.30 -2.44 14.55
CA LEU A 502 16.65 -1.12 15.11
C LEU A 502 17.43 -1.26 16.42
N LEU A 503 17.06 -2.21 17.27
CA LEU A 503 17.82 -2.54 18.47
C LEU A 503 19.21 -3.07 18.11
N GLY A 504 19.31 -3.95 17.10
CA GLY A 504 20.60 -4.43 16.58
C GLY A 504 21.53 -3.31 16.13
N ARG A 505 21.00 -2.36 15.36
CA ARG A 505 21.73 -1.15 14.92
C ARG A 505 22.20 -0.30 16.09
N ALA A 506 21.35 -0.12 17.11
CA ALA A 506 21.72 0.62 18.32
C ALA A 506 22.89 -0.06 19.06
N PHE A 507 22.90 -1.39 19.13
CA PHE A 507 24.01 -2.16 19.67
C PHE A 507 25.29 -1.98 18.85
N THR A 508 25.20 -2.05 17.52
CA THR A 508 26.36 -1.83 16.64
C THR A 508 26.93 -0.42 16.82
N GLN A 509 26.08 0.60 16.83
CA GLN A 509 26.49 1.99 17.06
C GLN A 509 27.17 2.20 18.41
N LYS A 510 26.66 1.58 19.48
CA LYS A 510 27.33 1.66 20.79
C LYS A 510 28.59 0.83 20.86
N ALA A 511 28.63 -0.36 20.27
CA ALA A 511 29.85 -1.16 20.19
C ALA A 511 30.98 -0.39 19.49
N LEU A 512 30.66 0.29 18.38
CA LEU A 512 31.55 1.20 17.66
C LEU A 512 32.16 2.29 18.55
N ALA A 513 31.36 2.86 19.44
CA ALA A 513 31.83 3.92 20.35
C ALA A 513 32.58 3.39 21.59
N SER A 514 32.39 2.11 21.95
CA SER A 514 32.82 1.56 23.24
C SER A 514 34.10 0.74 23.17
N PHE A 515 34.40 0.14 22.02
CA PHE A 515 35.59 -0.66 21.81
C PHE A 515 36.39 -0.13 20.62
N PRO A 516 37.73 -0.07 20.70
CA PRO A 516 38.54 0.18 19.52
C PRO A 516 38.31 -0.96 18.53
N LEU A 517 37.74 -0.61 17.38
CA LEU A 517 37.46 -1.59 16.35
C LEU A 517 38.69 -1.76 15.49
N VAL A 518 39.38 -2.88 15.68
CA VAL A 518 40.37 -3.31 14.71
C VAL A 518 39.66 -4.11 13.64
N LEU A 519 39.35 -3.43 12.54
CA LEU A 519 39.01 -4.10 11.28
C LEU A 519 40.29 -4.79 10.81
N GLY A 520 40.28 -6.13 10.75
CA GLY A 520 41.22 -6.83 9.88
C GLY A 520 40.96 -6.44 8.42
N SER A 521 41.70 -7.02 7.46
CA SER A 521 41.29 -6.95 6.05
C SER A 521 39.82 -7.36 5.96
N LEU A 522 39.00 -6.62 5.20
CA LEU A 522 37.57 -6.93 5.01
C LEU A 522 37.36 -8.37 4.53
N GLU A 523 38.35 -8.94 3.84
CA GLU A 523 38.40 -10.33 3.37
C GLU A 523 38.53 -11.36 4.50
N SER A 524 39.04 -10.94 5.67
CA SER A 524 39.24 -11.80 6.84
C SER A 524 38.02 -11.91 7.77
N LEU A 525 36.98 -11.09 7.53
CA LEU A 525 35.76 -11.11 8.33
C LEU A 525 34.85 -12.29 7.96
N PRO A 526 34.18 -12.93 8.94
CA PRO A 526 33.13 -13.90 8.65
C PRO A 526 32.08 -13.28 7.73
N THR A 527 31.86 -13.90 6.57
CA THR A 527 30.90 -13.42 5.58
C THR A 527 29.64 -14.28 5.60
N PHE A 528 28.48 -13.62 5.60
CA PHE A 528 27.18 -14.25 5.54
C PHE A 528 26.35 -13.63 4.43
N HIS A 529 25.39 -14.39 3.91
CA HIS A 529 24.53 -13.94 2.82
C HIS A 529 23.07 -13.99 3.28
N LEU A 530 22.30 -12.97 2.91
CA LEU A 530 20.87 -12.85 3.17
C LEU A 530 20.13 -12.40 1.91
N GLY A 531 18.84 -12.71 1.79
CA GLY A 531 18.03 -12.23 0.68
C GLY A 531 18.05 -13.16 -0.54
N ARG A 532 17.60 -12.66 -1.69
CA ARG A 532 17.32 -13.47 -2.87
C ARG A 532 18.21 -13.10 -4.05
N GLU A 533 18.89 -14.11 -4.61
CA GLU A 533 19.68 -14.02 -5.83
C GLU A 533 19.10 -15.02 -6.86
N GLY A 534 18.34 -14.52 -7.84
CA GLY A 534 17.65 -15.37 -8.82
C GLY A 534 16.65 -16.34 -8.16
N GLU A 535 16.91 -17.64 -8.27
CA GLU A 535 16.11 -18.71 -7.65
C GLU A 535 16.67 -19.19 -6.30
N THR A 536 17.79 -18.62 -5.87
CA THR A 536 18.44 -18.97 -4.60
C THR A 536 18.05 -17.96 -3.53
N THR A 537 17.55 -18.46 -2.41
CA THR A 537 17.33 -17.65 -1.21
C THR A 537 18.35 -17.98 -0.15
N HIS A 538 19.04 -16.96 0.33
CA HIS A 538 20.05 -17.06 1.36
C HIS A 538 19.40 -16.70 2.71
N LEU A 539 19.38 -17.65 3.63
CA LEU A 539 18.86 -17.49 4.98
C LEU A 539 19.92 -17.86 6.01
N LEU A 540 19.71 -17.43 7.25
CA LEU A 540 20.56 -17.76 8.38
C LEU A 540 19.70 -18.27 9.53
N ASN A 541 19.99 -19.47 10.00
CA ASN A 541 19.51 -19.95 11.28
C ASN A 541 20.49 -19.50 12.38
N VAL A 542 19.97 -19.01 13.51
CA VAL A 542 20.77 -18.37 14.56
C VAL A 542 20.64 -19.11 15.89
N PRO A 543 21.33 -20.24 16.09
CA PRO A 543 21.45 -20.83 17.41
C PRO A 543 22.33 -19.97 18.34
N ALA A 544 21.91 -19.82 19.59
CA ALA A 544 22.72 -19.22 20.66
C ALA A 544 23.11 -20.28 21.70
N GLY A 545 24.24 -20.11 22.39
CA GLY A 545 24.65 -21.00 23.47
C GLY A 545 25.84 -20.51 24.28
N LEU A 546 25.96 -20.97 25.53
CA LEU A 546 27.06 -20.60 26.42
C LEU A 546 28.35 -21.34 26.05
N VAL A 547 29.44 -20.60 25.86
CA VAL A 547 30.80 -21.11 25.62
C VAL A 547 31.75 -20.64 26.72
N SER A 548 32.77 -21.43 27.02
CA SER A 548 33.82 -21.03 27.97
C SER A 548 34.72 -19.95 27.35
N THR A 549 34.99 -18.89 28.10
CA THR A 549 35.94 -17.81 27.75
C THR A 549 36.87 -17.56 28.94
N LYS A 550 37.92 -16.77 28.75
CA LYS A 550 38.81 -16.33 29.82
C LYS A 550 38.77 -14.81 29.96
N LEU A 551 38.47 -14.32 31.16
CA LEU A 551 38.62 -12.91 31.50
C LEU A 551 40.08 -12.64 31.85
N VAL A 552 40.68 -11.68 31.18
CA VAL A 552 42.05 -11.23 31.40
C VAL A 552 42.05 -9.84 32.01
N ALA A 553 43.09 -9.49 32.76
CA ALA A 553 43.21 -8.14 33.28
C ALA A 553 43.24 -7.13 32.10
N PRO A 554 42.62 -5.94 32.21
CA PRO A 554 42.57 -4.95 31.13
C PRO A 554 43.93 -4.63 30.51
N GLU A 555 45.00 -4.63 31.31
CA GLU A 555 46.37 -4.32 30.90
C GLU A 555 47.01 -5.44 30.07
N VAL A 556 46.48 -6.66 30.16
CA VAL A 556 46.95 -7.85 29.45
C VAL A 556 46.12 -8.11 28.19
N TRP A 557 45.03 -7.36 28.00
CA TRP A 557 44.19 -7.49 26.83
C TRP A 557 44.79 -6.74 25.63
N ASP A 558 45.03 -7.48 24.56
CA ASP A 558 45.48 -6.90 23.30
C ASP A 558 44.29 -6.20 22.60
N MET A 559 44.18 -4.88 22.80
CA MET A 559 43.16 -4.06 22.15
C MET A 559 43.19 -4.19 20.61
N LYS A 560 44.34 -4.58 20.02
CA LYS A 560 44.46 -4.76 18.57
C LYS A 560 43.67 -5.97 18.05
N GLN A 561 43.24 -6.88 18.92
CA GLN A 561 42.47 -8.08 18.52
C GLN A 561 40.95 -7.84 18.50
N GLY A 562 40.48 -6.72 19.09
CA GLY A 562 39.07 -6.45 19.29
C GLY A 562 38.40 -7.45 20.25
N VAL A 563 37.09 -7.30 20.46
CA VAL A 563 36.31 -8.21 21.31
C VAL A 563 36.09 -9.53 20.57
N ARG A 564 36.62 -10.64 21.09
CA ARG A 564 36.45 -12.00 20.53
C ARG A 564 36.35 -13.03 21.65
N LEU A 565 35.66 -14.14 21.37
CA LEU A 565 35.59 -15.27 22.31
C LEU A 565 36.97 -15.92 22.51
N GLY A 566 37.41 -16.07 23.77
CA GLY A 566 38.66 -16.73 24.15
C GLY A 566 39.53 -15.92 25.13
N ALA A 567 39.53 -14.59 25.00
CA ALA A 567 40.16 -13.67 25.95
C ALA A 567 39.47 -12.30 25.90
N GLU A 568 38.81 -11.91 26.98
CA GLU A 568 38.09 -10.63 27.11
C GLU A 568 38.62 -9.83 28.30
N PRO A 569 38.69 -8.49 28.23
CA PRO A 569 39.16 -7.67 29.35
C PRO A 569 38.15 -7.76 30.48
N ALA A 570 38.58 -8.03 31.72
CA ALA A 570 37.69 -8.00 32.87
C ALA A 570 37.19 -6.57 33.09
N LEU A 571 35.88 -6.38 33.24
CA LEU A 571 35.31 -5.08 33.60
C LEU A 571 35.58 -4.75 35.08
N PRO A 572 35.49 -3.47 35.48
CA PRO A 572 35.64 -3.08 36.88
C PRO A 572 34.76 -3.95 37.81
N GLY A 573 35.39 -4.63 38.77
CA GLY A 573 34.72 -5.53 39.72
C GLY A 573 34.68 -7.01 39.31
N GLU A 574 35.13 -7.38 38.11
CA GLU A 574 35.25 -8.80 37.71
C GLU A 574 36.66 -9.36 37.97
N VAL A 575 36.71 -10.61 38.45
CA VAL A 575 37.96 -11.33 38.68
C VAL A 575 38.42 -12.01 37.38
N ALA A 576 39.68 -11.78 36.99
CA ALA A 576 40.29 -12.48 35.86
C ALA A 576 40.28 -14.01 36.09
N GLY A 577 39.86 -14.78 35.09
CA GLY A 577 39.66 -16.23 35.24
C GLY A 577 38.73 -16.84 34.21
N ALA A 578 38.38 -18.11 34.41
CA ALA A 578 37.43 -18.81 33.53
C ALA A 578 36.02 -18.24 33.70
N SER A 579 35.34 -17.99 32.58
CA SER A 579 33.97 -17.48 32.54
C SER A 579 33.18 -18.17 31.44
N LYS A 580 31.87 -17.92 31.38
CA LYS A 580 30.99 -18.37 30.29
C LYS A 580 30.33 -17.18 29.62
N ARG A 581 30.30 -17.19 28.28
CA ARG A 581 29.66 -16.15 27.46
C ARG A 581 28.68 -16.75 26.48
N VAL A 582 27.64 -16.01 26.15
CA VAL A 582 26.75 -16.40 25.05
C VAL A 582 27.51 -16.19 23.74
N ALA A 583 27.61 -17.25 22.96
CA ALA A 583 28.06 -17.20 21.59
C ALA A 583 26.87 -17.31 20.65
N LEU A 584 26.93 -16.55 19.56
CA LEU A 584 26.04 -16.68 18.42
C LEU A 584 26.69 -17.59 17.40
N TYR A 585 25.86 -18.41 16.77
CA TYR A 585 26.23 -19.27 15.67
C TYR A 585 25.32 -18.93 14.50
N PHE A 586 25.87 -19.02 13.30
CA PHE A 586 25.14 -18.77 12.07
C PHE A 586 25.27 -19.99 11.18
N GLU A 587 24.13 -20.59 10.90
CA GLU A 587 24.01 -21.71 10.00
C GLU A 587 23.39 -21.19 8.72
N ALA A 588 24.22 -21.07 7.67
CA ALA A 588 23.73 -20.65 6.37
C ALA A 588 22.80 -21.73 5.81
N VAL A 589 21.57 -21.32 5.56
CA VAL A 589 20.55 -22.11 4.90
C VAL A 589 20.44 -21.54 3.50
N ARG A 590 21.12 -22.21 2.56
CA ARG A 590 20.89 -21.95 1.14
C ARG A 590 19.67 -22.72 0.72
N HIS A 591 18.72 -21.99 0.15
CA HIS A 591 17.54 -22.58 -0.41
C HIS A 591 17.56 -22.34 -1.92
N GLU A 592 18.00 -23.34 -2.68
CA GLU A 592 17.95 -23.30 -4.14
C GLU A 592 16.61 -23.84 -4.62
N PHE A 593 15.79 -23.00 -5.23
CA PHE A 593 14.56 -23.43 -5.88
C PHE A 593 14.85 -23.84 -7.34
N GLN A 594 15.49 -24.99 -7.54
CA GLN A 594 15.73 -25.51 -8.89
C GLN A 594 14.44 -26.07 -9.51
N ALA A 595 14.12 -25.64 -10.74
CA ALA A 595 12.89 -25.96 -11.46
C ALA A 595 12.62 -27.46 -11.75
N ARG A 596 13.48 -28.39 -11.33
CA ARG A 596 13.40 -29.81 -11.74
C ARG A 596 13.40 -30.88 -10.66
N TYR A 597 13.85 -30.67 -9.44
CA TYR A 597 13.71 -31.65 -8.35
C TYR A 597 13.70 -30.94 -6.99
N LEU A 598 13.15 -31.60 -5.96
CA LEU A 598 13.02 -31.16 -4.56
C LEU A 598 14.02 -30.08 -4.15
N SER A 599 13.54 -29.04 -3.43
CA SER A 599 14.39 -28.04 -2.77
C SER A 599 15.52 -28.77 -2.01
N SER A 600 16.76 -28.62 -2.45
CA SER A 600 17.88 -29.01 -1.63
C SER A 600 18.03 -27.92 -0.58
N THR A 601 17.85 -28.33 0.68
CA THR A 601 18.47 -27.59 1.78
C THR A 601 19.82 -28.23 1.95
N GLU A 602 20.86 -27.55 1.49
CA GLU A 602 22.21 -27.89 1.90
C GLU A 602 22.50 -27.07 3.16
N PRO A 603 22.38 -27.65 4.37
CA PRO A 603 22.89 -27.00 5.55
C PRO A 603 24.41 -26.88 5.37
N ALA A 604 24.90 -25.66 5.21
CA ALA A 604 26.33 -25.41 5.24
C ALA A 604 26.86 -25.62 6.67
N THR A 605 28.18 -25.74 6.79
CA THR A 605 28.87 -25.90 8.07
C THR A 605 28.51 -24.74 9.01
N ARG A 606 28.04 -25.07 10.22
CA ARG A 606 27.79 -24.10 11.29
C ARG A 606 29.01 -23.21 11.48
N SER A 607 28.80 -21.90 11.55
CA SER A 607 29.90 -20.96 11.82
C SER A 607 30.62 -21.33 13.12
N ARG A 608 31.85 -20.84 13.29
CA ARG A 608 32.46 -20.80 14.63
C ARG A 608 31.57 -19.98 15.59
N ALA A 609 31.76 -20.19 16.88
CA ALA A 609 31.19 -19.33 17.90
C ALA A 609 31.66 -17.88 17.68
N LEU A 610 30.72 -16.94 17.62
CA LEU A 610 30.97 -15.51 17.51
C LEU A 610 30.47 -14.78 18.77
N HIS A 611 31.28 -13.86 19.29
CA HIS A 611 30.83 -12.92 20.31
C HIS A 611 29.73 -12.00 19.72
N PRO A 612 28.69 -11.60 20.47
CA PRO A 612 27.66 -10.69 19.97
C PRO A 612 28.17 -9.37 19.38
N LEU A 613 29.35 -8.92 19.82
CA LEU A 613 30.01 -7.69 19.38
C LEU A 613 31.07 -7.90 18.28
N GLU A 614 31.30 -9.13 17.82
CA GLU A 614 32.25 -9.38 16.72
C GLU A 614 31.69 -8.85 15.39
N TRP A 615 32.58 -8.29 14.55
CA TRP A 615 32.24 -7.82 13.20
C TRP A 615 31.97 -8.98 12.25
N VAL A 616 30.93 -8.81 11.44
CA VAL A 616 30.57 -9.71 10.37
C VAL A 616 30.28 -8.91 9.10
N ARG A 617 30.62 -9.50 7.95
CA ARG A 617 30.26 -8.99 6.63
C ARG A 617 28.98 -9.68 6.18
N VAL A 618 27.98 -8.91 5.76
CA VAL A 618 26.70 -9.44 5.31
C VAL A 618 26.42 -8.96 3.90
N GLU A 619 26.26 -9.89 2.96
CA GLU A 619 25.85 -9.60 1.60
C GLU A 619 24.34 -9.80 1.49
N VAL A 620 23.61 -8.71 1.26
CA VAL A 620 22.16 -8.74 1.09
C VAL A 620 21.84 -8.72 -0.40
N HIS A 621 21.25 -9.83 -0.85
CA HIS A 621 20.86 -10.08 -2.23
C HIS A 621 19.43 -9.61 -2.50
N GLY A 622 19.21 -9.01 -3.66
CA GLY A 622 17.91 -8.47 -4.08
C GLY A 622 18.03 -7.62 -5.34
N PRO A 623 16.99 -6.85 -5.73
CA PRO A 623 17.04 -5.99 -6.91
C PRO A 623 18.13 -4.90 -6.85
N GLN A 624 18.61 -4.59 -5.64
CA GLN A 624 19.80 -3.79 -5.39
C GLN A 624 20.68 -4.54 -4.39
N PRO A 625 21.67 -5.33 -4.82
CA PRO A 625 22.56 -6.03 -3.91
C PRO A 625 23.40 -5.02 -3.12
N ARG A 626 23.58 -5.27 -1.83
CA ARG A 626 24.34 -4.39 -0.93
C ARG A 626 25.16 -5.21 0.06
N THR A 627 26.39 -4.77 0.33
CA THR A 627 27.22 -5.33 1.39
C THR A 627 27.14 -4.44 2.63
N HIS A 628 26.85 -5.04 3.76
CA HIS A 628 26.75 -4.39 5.06
C HIS A 628 27.83 -4.93 6.00
N LEU A 629 28.43 -4.03 6.78
CA LEU A 629 29.23 -4.39 7.94
C LEU A 629 28.38 -4.15 9.18
N MET A 630 28.25 -5.17 10.02
CA MET A 630 27.46 -5.08 11.25
C MET A 630 28.04 -5.99 12.33
N THR A 631 27.56 -5.87 13.57
CA THR A 631 27.92 -6.83 14.62
C THR A 631 27.14 -8.13 14.46
N ALA A 632 27.65 -9.23 15.00
CA ALA A 632 26.94 -10.51 15.04
C ALA A 632 25.55 -10.37 15.70
N MET A 633 25.40 -9.50 16.70
CA MET A 633 24.10 -9.19 17.31
C MET A 633 23.09 -8.60 16.32
N GLU A 634 23.50 -7.62 15.50
CA GLU A 634 22.62 -7.02 14.49
C GLU A 634 22.21 -8.07 13.44
N LEU A 635 23.16 -8.88 12.97
CA LEU A 635 22.89 -9.98 12.04
C LEU A 635 21.92 -11.00 12.64
N ALA A 636 22.08 -11.35 13.92
CA ALA A 636 21.21 -12.29 14.61
C ALA A 636 19.77 -11.79 14.70
N LEU A 637 19.57 -10.51 15.04
CA LEU A 637 18.25 -9.89 15.10
C LEU A 637 17.64 -9.75 13.69
N LEU A 638 18.44 -9.40 12.69
CA LEU A 638 18.02 -9.33 11.29
C LEU A 638 17.59 -10.69 10.73
N ALA A 639 18.37 -11.74 10.97
CA ALA A 639 18.08 -13.10 10.51
C ALA A 639 16.90 -13.75 11.25
N SER A 640 16.56 -13.27 12.45
CA SER A 640 15.40 -13.76 13.22
C SER A 640 14.05 -13.22 12.72
N LEU A 641 14.04 -12.26 11.79
CA LEU A 641 12.81 -11.75 11.19
C LEU A 641 12.21 -12.76 10.20
N PRO A 642 10.88 -12.97 10.21
CA PRO A 642 10.23 -13.77 9.18
C PRO A 642 10.32 -13.05 7.82
N ASP A 643 11.01 -13.66 6.86
CA ASP A 643 11.17 -13.09 5.52
C ASP A 643 9.83 -13.11 4.75
N THR A 644 9.20 -11.93 4.67
CA THR A 644 7.95 -11.72 3.93
C THR A 644 8.09 -12.04 2.44
N SER A 645 9.28 -11.88 1.86
CA SER A 645 9.52 -12.20 0.45
C SER A 645 9.54 -13.72 0.21
N LEU A 646 10.01 -14.50 1.18
CA LEU A 646 9.92 -15.96 1.20
C LEU A 646 8.49 -16.44 1.42
N PHE A 647 7.72 -15.74 2.25
CA PHE A 647 6.29 -16.00 2.40
C PHE A 647 5.54 -15.81 1.08
N TRP A 648 5.77 -14.70 0.38
CA TRP A 648 5.13 -14.40 -0.91
C TRP A 648 5.69 -15.22 -2.09
N ALA A 649 6.99 -15.52 -2.13
CA ALA A 649 7.60 -16.38 -3.14
C ALA A 649 7.22 -17.85 -2.96
N ALA A 650 7.11 -18.33 -1.71
CA ALA A 650 6.55 -19.65 -1.41
C ALA A 650 5.07 -19.70 -1.82
N LEU A 651 4.26 -18.67 -1.54
CA LEU A 651 2.86 -18.59 -2.00
C LEU A 651 2.74 -18.58 -3.53
N GLY A 652 3.60 -17.83 -4.23
CA GLY A 652 3.62 -17.74 -5.69
C GLY A 652 4.06 -19.03 -6.38
N ARG A 653 5.16 -19.65 -5.93
CA ARG A 653 5.70 -20.89 -6.53
C ARG A 653 5.05 -22.16 -6.01
N ILE A 654 4.41 -22.20 -4.83
CA ILE A 654 3.50 -23.31 -4.46
C ILE A 654 2.36 -23.40 -5.49
N GLY A 655 1.89 -22.26 -6.02
CA GLY A 655 0.98 -22.23 -7.17
C GLY A 655 1.57 -22.87 -8.44
N GLU A 656 2.84 -22.62 -8.75
CA GLU A 656 3.51 -23.15 -9.95
C GLU A 656 4.03 -24.60 -9.82
N LEU A 657 4.52 -25.01 -8.64
CA LEU A 657 4.94 -26.37 -8.33
C LEU A 657 3.75 -27.34 -8.45
N HIS A 658 2.53 -26.88 -8.13
CA HIS A 658 1.30 -27.63 -8.38
C HIS A 658 1.00 -27.83 -9.87
N MET A 659 1.42 -26.91 -10.75
CA MET A 659 1.26 -27.06 -12.21
C MET A 659 2.27 -28.04 -12.82
N VAL A 660 3.53 -28.06 -12.35
CA VAL A 660 4.59 -28.90 -12.92
C VAL A 660 4.63 -30.31 -12.31
N TYR A 661 4.40 -30.45 -11.00
CA TYR A 661 4.40 -31.77 -10.34
C TYR A 661 3.20 -32.64 -10.79
N GLY A 662 2.07 -32.01 -11.14
CA GLY A 662 0.91 -32.66 -11.75
C GLY A 662 1.17 -33.13 -13.19
N ALA A 663 2.03 -32.45 -13.94
CA ALA A 663 2.36 -32.81 -15.33
C ALA A 663 3.51 -33.84 -15.45
N VAL A 664 4.52 -33.79 -14.55
CA VAL A 664 5.73 -34.63 -14.67
C VAL A 664 5.66 -35.92 -13.85
N SER A 665 4.94 -35.95 -12.71
CA SER A 665 4.74 -37.21 -11.96
C SER A 665 3.84 -38.22 -12.68
N ALA A 666 3.17 -37.79 -13.75
CA ALA A 666 2.39 -38.66 -14.64
C ALA A 666 3.27 -39.47 -15.62
N LEU A 667 4.57 -39.17 -15.75
CA LEU A 667 5.41 -39.73 -16.82
C LEU A 667 6.74 -40.38 -16.39
N ALA A 668 7.13 -40.38 -15.11
CA ALA A 668 8.42 -40.98 -14.71
C ALA A 668 8.34 -41.96 -13.52
N ARG A 669 8.28 -43.25 -13.88
CA ARG A 669 8.78 -44.45 -13.17
C ARG A 669 7.86 -45.19 -12.18
N ALA A 670 7.19 -46.21 -12.71
CA ALA A 670 7.10 -47.55 -12.08
C ALA A 670 8.45 -48.31 -12.25
N PRO A 671 8.62 -49.54 -11.74
CA PRO A 671 8.50 -50.04 -10.37
C PRO A 671 9.85 -50.66 -9.92
N LEU A 672 10.43 -50.27 -8.78
CA LEU A 672 11.56 -51.05 -8.23
C LEU A 672 11.56 -51.09 -6.70
N LEU A 673 11.63 -52.34 -6.22
CA LEU A 673 11.96 -52.82 -4.88
C LEU A 673 10.81 -52.94 -3.87
N ALA A 674 10.11 -54.06 -4.05
CA ALA A 674 9.59 -54.88 -2.98
C ALA A 674 10.68 -55.23 -1.95
N GLY A 675 10.26 -55.29 -0.68
CA GLY A 675 10.91 -56.09 0.36
C GLY A 675 11.97 -55.39 1.22
N MET A 676 11.58 -54.95 2.43
CA MET A 676 12.37 -55.20 3.64
C MET A 676 11.54 -54.95 4.91
N THR A 677 11.69 -55.87 5.86
CA THR A 677 10.87 -56.12 7.05
C THR A 677 11.09 -55.11 8.18
N ALA A 678 10.01 -54.79 8.88
CA ALA A 678 10.02 -54.07 10.14
C ALA A 678 10.54 -54.97 11.27
N THR A 679 11.75 -54.74 11.75
CA THR A 679 12.24 -55.15 13.08
C THR A 679 13.61 -54.53 13.37
N ALA A 680 13.64 -53.30 13.93
CA ALA A 680 14.72 -52.83 14.79
C ALA A 680 14.42 -51.43 15.36
N ALA A 681 14.86 -51.21 16.60
CA ALA A 681 14.96 -49.95 17.35
C ALA A 681 13.68 -49.38 17.99
N ARG A 682 13.33 -49.98 19.13
CA ARG A 682 12.70 -49.30 20.27
C ARG A 682 13.77 -48.48 21.00
N ASP A 683 13.32 -47.36 21.57
CA ASP A 683 13.99 -46.48 22.55
C ASP A 683 14.90 -45.38 21.98
N GLY A 684 14.36 -44.14 21.97
CA GLY A 684 15.09 -42.89 21.66
C GLY A 684 14.28 -41.86 20.86
N THR A 685 13.24 -42.27 20.14
CA THR A 685 12.66 -41.47 19.04
C THR A 685 11.29 -40.85 19.33
N ARG A 686 10.73 -40.95 20.55
CA ARG A 686 9.37 -40.44 20.81
C ARG A 686 9.28 -38.90 20.81
N ALA A 687 10.29 -38.21 21.31
CA ALA A 687 10.37 -36.74 21.28
C ALA A 687 10.77 -36.18 19.90
N ALA A 688 11.61 -36.91 19.16
CA ALA A 688 11.94 -36.59 17.77
C ALA A 688 10.74 -36.82 16.85
N ALA A 689 10.03 -37.95 16.98
CA ALA A 689 8.79 -38.22 16.25
C ALA A 689 7.67 -37.24 16.64
N GLN A 690 7.61 -36.78 17.89
CA GLN A 690 6.70 -35.70 18.30
C GLN A 690 7.10 -34.35 17.71
N ARG A 691 8.39 -33.98 17.64
CA ARG A 691 8.84 -32.75 16.98
C ARG A 691 8.65 -32.79 15.47
N THR A 692 8.86 -33.93 14.82
CA THR A 692 8.58 -34.12 13.39
C THR A 692 7.07 -34.12 13.11
N ALA A 693 6.25 -34.68 14.00
CA ALA A 693 4.80 -34.61 13.92
C ALA A 693 4.27 -33.20 14.19
N VAL A 694 4.91 -32.42 15.08
CA VAL A 694 4.60 -31.00 15.35
C VAL A 694 5.05 -30.10 14.20
N GLY A 695 6.19 -30.38 13.57
CA GLY A 695 6.66 -29.71 12.36
C GLY A 695 5.76 -30.01 11.15
N GLN A 696 5.32 -31.26 10.99
CA GLN A 696 4.29 -31.63 10.00
C GLN A 696 2.92 -31.05 10.35
N PHE A 697 2.61 -30.85 11.63
CA PHE A 697 1.38 -30.21 12.10
C PHE A 697 1.38 -28.70 11.80
N LEU A 698 2.49 -27.99 12.01
CA LEU A 698 2.61 -26.56 11.65
C LEU A 698 2.61 -26.35 10.13
N GLY A 699 3.29 -27.21 9.37
CA GLY A 699 3.29 -27.18 7.90
C GLY A 699 1.95 -27.60 7.25
N ARG A 700 1.12 -28.38 7.94
CA ARG A 700 -0.24 -28.73 7.49
C ARG A 700 -1.32 -27.77 8.01
N MET A 701 -1.10 -27.16 9.18
CA MET A 701 -1.92 -26.06 9.67
C MET A 701 -1.72 -24.82 8.81
N SER A 702 -0.50 -24.47 8.38
CA SER A 702 -0.30 -23.38 7.42
C SER A 702 -1.04 -23.63 6.11
N LEU A 703 -1.09 -24.87 5.63
CA LEU A 703 -1.91 -25.27 4.49
C LEU A 703 -3.40 -25.00 4.75
N VAL A 704 -3.97 -25.50 5.85
CA VAL A 704 -5.40 -25.32 6.19
C VAL A 704 -5.77 -23.85 6.47
N THR A 705 -4.88 -23.09 7.11
CA THR A 705 -5.07 -21.66 7.38
C THR A 705 -4.96 -20.84 6.09
N THR A 706 -4.07 -21.22 5.17
CA THR A 706 -3.98 -20.62 3.82
C THR A 706 -5.24 -20.96 3.00
N LEU A 707 -5.75 -22.18 3.08
CA LEU A 707 -7.01 -22.59 2.43
C LEU A 707 -8.23 -21.82 2.97
N ALA A 708 -8.31 -21.61 4.28
CA ALA A 708 -9.38 -20.83 4.90
C ALA A 708 -9.27 -19.32 4.58
N MET A 709 -8.05 -18.80 4.49
CA MET A 709 -7.77 -17.42 4.11
C MET A 709 -8.13 -17.15 2.65
N VAL A 710 -7.72 -18.02 1.72
CA VAL A 710 -8.07 -17.90 0.30
C VAL A 710 -9.59 -17.98 0.09
N ASP A 711 -10.30 -18.83 0.83
CA ASP A 711 -11.77 -18.93 0.72
C ASP A 711 -12.48 -17.71 1.32
N SER A 712 -11.93 -17.13 2.40
CA SER A 712 -12.42 -15.87 3.01
C SER A 712 -12.23 -14.66 2.10
N TYR A 713 -11.16 -14.64 1.31
CA TYR A 713 -10.83 -13.57 0.35
C TYR A 713 -11.17 -13.95 -1.10
N ARG A 714 -11.86 -15.07 -1.35
CA ARG A 714 -12.15 -15.59 -2.70
C ARG A 714 -12.90 -14.58 -3.57
N ASP A 715 -13.87 -13.90 -2.98
CA ASP A 715 -14.68 -12.91 -3.70
C ASP A 715 -13.88 -11.63 -4.03
N GLU A 716 -12.78 -11.35 -3.34
CA GLU A 716 -11.86 -10.25 -3.60
C GLU A 716 -10.80 -10.66 -4.62
N LEU A 717 -10.21 -11.84 -4.46
CA LEU A 717 -9.28 -12.47 -5.40
C LEU A 717 -9.93 -12.66 -6.79
N SER A 718 -11.21 -13.02 -6.84
CA SER A 718 -11.91 -13.18 -8.12
C SER A 718 -12.09 -11.90 -8.94
N ARG A 719 -11.84 -10.72 -8.34
CA ARG A 719 -12.00 -9.42 -9.01
C ARG A 719 -10.83 -9.11 -9.94
N THR A 720 -9.64 -9.62 -9.67
CA THR A 720 -8.45 -9.40 -10.49
C THR A 720 -8.19 -10.58 -11.44
N PRO A 721 -7.61 -10.35 -12.64
CA PRO A 721 -7.18 -11.43 -13.54
C PRO A 721 -6.22 -12.41 -12.85
N GLU A 722 -5.29 -11.91 -12.05
CA GLU A 722 -4.26 -12.64 -11.33
C GLU A 722 -4.89 -13.48 -10.21
N GLY A 723 -5.85 -12.92 -9.48
CA GLY A 723 -6.57 -13.65 -8.44
C GLY A 723 -7.54 -14.69 -9.02
N ARG A 724 -8.11 -14.50 -10.21
CA ARG A 724 -8.86 -15.55 -10.93
C ARG A 724 -7.97 -16.69 -11.39
N ALA A 725 -6.78 -16.39 -11.91
CA ALA A 725 -5.79 -17.41 -12.29
C ALA A 725 -5.31 -18.19 -11.06
N PHE A 726 -5.01 -17.49 -9.97
CA PHE A 726 -4.68 -18.07 -8.68
C PHE A 726 -5.79 -18.98 -8.15
N LEU A 727 -7.06 -18.54 -8.19
CA LEU A 727 -8.20 -19.36 -7.76
C LEU A 727 -8.40 -20.59 -8.64
N ALA A 728 -8.20 -20.49 -9.96
CA ALA A 728 -8.26 -21.63 -10.87
C ALA A 728 -7.17 -22.68 -10.57
N VAL A 729 -5.94 -22.22 -10.30
CA VAL A 729 -4.81 -23.07 -9.92
C VAL A 729 -5.01 -23.67 -8.53
N HIS A 730 -5.51 -22.89 -7.58
CA HIS A 730 -5.90 -23.35 -6.24
C HIS A 730 -6.99 -24.43 -6.31
N ASP A 731 -8.03 -24.24 -7.13
CA ASP A 731 -9.15 -25.19 -7.25
C ASP A 731 -8.71 -26.52 -7.91
N LEU A 732 -7.71 -26.48 -8.79
CA LEU A 732 -7.03 -27.64 -9.38
C LEU A 732 -6.06 -28.31 -8.39
N ALA A 733 -5.32 -27.53 -7.61
CA ALA A 733 -4.43 -28.01 -6.55
C ALA A 733 -5.21 -28.76 -5.44
N MET A 734 -6.37 -28.23 -5.06
CA MET A 734 -7.31 -28.87 -4.14
C MET A 734 -7.83 -30.21 -4.68
N LEU A 735 -8.06 -30.29 -5.99
CA LEU A 735 -8.48 -31.49 -6.71
C LEU A 735 -7.38 -32.58 -6.68
N GLY A 736 -6.11 -32.20 -6.85
CA GLY A 736 -4.97 -33.11 -6.82
C GLY A 736 -4.60 -33.61 -5.41
N LEU A 737 -4.68 -32.74 -4.39
CA LEU A 737 -4.37 -33.08 -3.00
C LEU A 737 -5.44 -33.95 -2.33
N ALA A 738 -6.71 -33.80 -2.74
CA ALA A 738 -7.82 -34.60 -2.18
C ALA A 738 -7.72 -36.11 -2.50
N GLY A 739 -7.02 -36.48 -3.57
CA GLY A 739 -6.86 -37.88 -3.96
C GLY A 739 -5.76 -38.63 -3.21
N ARG A 740 -4.57 -38.05 -3.01
CA ARG A 740 -3.36 -38.85 -2.68
C ARG A 740 -2.99 -38.90 -1.19
N ASP A 741 -3.02 -37.79 -0.46
CA ASP A 741 -2.52 -37.73 0.93
C ASP A 741 -3.58 -38.01 1.99
N ILE A 742 -4.85 -37.94 1.60
CA ILE A 742 -5.97 -38.16 2.52
C ILE A 742 -6.04 -39.62 3.01
N SER A 743 -5.58 -40.60 2.22
CA SER A 743 -5.50 -42.01 2.64
C SER A 743 -4.59 -42.20 3.86
N LYS A 744 -3.40 -41.56 3.86
CA LYS A 744 -2.43 -41.62 4.98
C LYS A 744 -2.92 -40.85 6.22
N LEU A 745 -3.73 -39.82 6.03
CA LEU A 745 -4.31 -38.99 7.10
C LEU A 745 -5.55 -39.65 7.74
N ALA A 746 -6.39 -40.31 6.94
CA ALA A 746 -7.59 -41.02 7.40
C ALA A 746 -7.26 -42.35 8.12
N THR A 747 -6.23 -43.07 7.68
CA THR A 747 -5.84 -44.37 8.26
C THR A 747 -4.89 -44.27 9.47
N SER A 748 -4.28 -43.10 9.71
CA SER A 748 -3.29 -42.91 10.80
C SER A 748 -3.88 -42.50 12.16
N GLY A 749 -5.19 -42.27 12.26
CA GLY A 749 -5.84 -41.80 13.50
C GLY A 749 -5.52 -40.34 13.88
N ILE A 750 -4.60 -39.68 13.16
CA ILE A 750 -4.16 -38.30 13.39
C ILE A 750 -5.33 -37.31 13.28
N LEU A 751 -6.24 -37.52 12.33
CA LEU A 751 -7.41 -36.66 12.13
C LEU A 751 -8.35 -36.66 13.35
N ARG A 752 -8.57 -37.82 13.98
CA ARG A 752 -9.38 -37.93 15.21
C ARG A 752 -8.69 -37.25 16.40
N GLU A 753 -7.37 -37.41 16.51
CA GLU A 753 -6.58 -36.76 17.56
C GLU A 753 -6.54 -35.24 17.40
N LEU A 754 -6.44 -34.73 16.15
CA LEU A 754 -6.48 -33.30 15.84
C LEU A 754 -7.85 -32.69 16.14
N VAL A 755 -8.94 -33.38 15.80
CA VAL A 755 -10.31 -32.97 16.15
C VAL A 755 -10.50 -32.94 17.67
N HIS A 756 -9.99 -33.95 18.38
CA HIS A 756 -10.09 -34.04 19.83
C HIS A 756 -9.27 -32.95 20.55
N ARG A 757 -8.02 -32.72 20.13
CA ARG A 757 -7.14 -31.67 20.70
C ARG A 757 -7.57 -30.26 20.32
N GLY A 758 -7.95 -30.04 19.06
CA GLY A 758 -8.50 -28.76 18.59
C GLY A 758 -9.79 -28.40 19.31
N GLY A 759 -10.70 -29.36 19.51
CA GLY A 759 -11.90 -29.19 20.32
C GLY A 759 -11.60 -28.83 21.78
N ARG A 760 -10.56 -29.44 22.38
CA ARG A 760 -10.08 -29.09 23.73
C ARG A 760 -9.45 -27.70 23.82
N VAL A 761 -8.67 -27.30 22.81
CA VAL A 761 -8.08 -25.95 22.74
C VAL A 761 -9.19 -24.89 22.60
N LEU A 762 -10.20 -25.15 21.77
CA LEU A 762 -11.34 -24.25 21.63
C LEU A 762 -12.21 -24.18 22.89
N SER A 763 -12.43 -25.31 23.58
CA SER A 763 -13.20 -25.31 24.84
C SER A 763 -12.46 -24.64 25.99
N GLN A 764 -11.12 -24.72 26.02
CA GLN A 764 -10.27 -24.03 26.99
C GLN A 764 -10.12 -22.53 26.70
N SER A 765 -10.09 -22.15 25.42
CA SER A 765 -9.92 -20.76 24.98
C SER A 765 -11.24 -19.97 24.98
N GLY A 766 -12.39 -20.65 25.00
CA GLY A 766 -13.72 -20.02 25.04
C GLY A 766 -13.93 -18.98 23.93
N ALA A 767 -14.65 -17.90 24.26
CA ALA A 767 -14.89 -16.77 23.34
C ALA A 767 -13.62 -15.99 22.95
N ARG A 768 -12.46 -16.25 23.60
CA ARG A 768 -11.18 -15.56 23.35
C ARG A 768 -10.34 -16.20 22.23
N ALA A 769 -10.69 -17.39 21.74
CA ALA A 769 -10.02 -17.96 20.56
C ALA A 769 -10.19 -17.04 19.34
N SER A 770 -9.14 -16.79 18.57
CA SER A 770 -9.26 -15.99 17.33
C SER A 770 -10.25 -16.63 16.35
N ALA A 771 -10.95 -15.81 15.57
CA ALA A 771 -11.91 -16.30 14.57
C ALA A 771 -11.25 -17.28 13.57
N GLY A 772 -10.00 -17.02 13.18
CA GLY A 772 -9.21 -17.89 12.30
C GLY A 772 -8.85 -19.25 12.90
N LEU A 773 -8.59 -19.32 14.22
CA LEU A 773 -8.32 -20.60 14.89
C LEU A 773 -9.58 -21.47 14.96
N ARG A 774 -10.74 -20.88 15.27
CA ARG A 774 -12.04 -21.59 15.24
C ARG A 774 -12.35 -22.13 13.84
N GLU A 775 -12.17 -21.30 12.82
CA GLU A 775 -12.41 -21.68 11.43
C GLU A 775 -11.48 -22.79 10.94
N SER A 776 -10.21 -22.78 11.38
CA SER A 776 -9.24 -23.82 11.02
C SER A 776 -9.62 -25.17 11.64
N VAL A 777 -10.01 -25.20 12.92
CA VAL A 777 -10.44 -26.43 13.61
C VAL A 777 -11.73 -26.99 13.00
N GLU A 778 -12.68 -26.13 12.64
CA GLU A 778 -13.92 -26.53 11.98
C GLU A 778 -13.69 -27.09 10.58
N SER A 779 -12.75 -26.53 9.82
CA SER A 779 -12.40 -27.03 8.48
C SER A 779 -11.78 -28.43 8.55
N ILE A 780 -10.96 -28.70 9.57
CA ILE A 780 -10.38 -30.03 9.83
C ILE A 780 -11.48 -31.03 10.23
N GLN A 781 -12.41 -30.62 11.09
CA GLN A 781 -13.55 -31.45 11.50
C GLN A 781 -14.47 -31.79 10.32
N ALA A 782 -14.76 -30.81 9.46
CA ALA A 782 -15.58 -31.04 8.28
C ALA A 782 -14.90 -31.98 7.29
N LEU A 783 -13.58 -31.84 7.08
CA LEU A 783 -12.80 -32.75 6.25
C LEU A 783 -12.85 -34.18 6.78
N ALA A 784 -12.70 -34.37 8.10
CA ALA A 784 -12.81 -35.67 8.76
C ALA A 784 -14.15 -36.35 8.47
N LYS A 785 -15.24 -35.63 8.74
CA LYS A 785 -16.60 -36.12 8.56
C LYS A 785 -16.92 -36.42 7.09
N THR A 786 -16.41 -35.60 6.17
CA THR A 786 -16.59 -35.81 4.72
C THR A 786 -15.99 -37.14 4.29
N LEU A 787 -14.80 -37.44 4.79
CA LEU A 787 -14.11 -38.68 4.49
C LEU A 787 -14.78 -39.90 5.12
N GLU A 788 -15.16 -39.81 6.38
CA GLU A 788 -15.90 -40.88 7.07
C GLU A 788 -17.20 -41.19 6.32
N ARG A 789 -17.94 -40.16 5.90
CA ARG A 789 -19.19 -40.30 5.15
C ARG A 789 -18.96 -40.91 3.77
N MET A 790 -18.01 -40.41 2.98
CA MET A 790 -17.77 -40.93 1.62
C MET A 790 -17.20 -42.35 1.60
N LEU A 791 -16.40 -42.73 2.60
CA LEU A 791 -15.92 -44.09 2.78
C LEU A 791 -17.07 -45.02 3.22
N ALA A 792 -17.93 -44.59 4.14
CA ALA A 792 -19.09 -45.36 4.59
C ALA A 792 -20.14 -45.56 3.48
N GLU A 793 -20.34 -44.56 2.63
CA GLU A 793 -21.25 -44.62 1.48
C GLU A 793 -20.66 -45.39 0.28
N GLY A 794 -19.41 -45.86 0.35
CA GLY A 794 -18.73 -46.56 -0.75
C GLY A 794 -18.46 -45.69 -1.98
N LYS A 795 -18.68 -44.38 -1.87
CA LYS A 795 -18.44 -43.39 -2.94
C LYS A 795 -16.97 -43.05 -3.12
N ALA A 796 -16.14 -43.51 -2.20
CA ALA A 796 -14.70 -43.46 -2.33
C ALA A 796 -14.09 -44.71 -1.67
N VAL A 797 -13.00 -45.23 -2.24
CA VAL A 797 -12.29 -46.41 -1.75
C VAL A 797 -10.87 -45.99 -1.38
N ALA A 798 -10.47 -46.21 -0.14
CA ALA A 798 -9.10 -46.00 0.28
C ALA A 798 -8.20 -47.12 -0.29
N THR A 799 -7.23 -46.76 -1.12
CA THR A 799 -6.19 -47.66 -1.63
C THR A 799 -4.81 -47.20 -1.13
N PRO A 800 -3.76 -48.04 -1.27
CA PRO A 800 -2.38 -47.66 -0.96
C PRO A 800 -1.86 -46.46 -1.80
N GLU A 801 -2.52 -46.18 -2.92
CA GLU A 801 -2.18 -45.10 -3.86
C GLU A 801 -2.96 -43.80 -3.60
N GLY A 802 -3.99 -43.84 -2.73
CA GLY A 802 -4.85 -42.70 -2.43
C GLY A 802 -6.33 -43.09 -2.28
N LEU A 803 -7.20 -42.10 -2.13
CA LEU A 803 -8.64 -42.24 -2.34
C LEU A 803 -8.92 -42.39 -3.83
N ARG A 804 -9.43 -43.56 -4.22
CA ARG A 804 -9.98 -43.77 -5.55
C ARG A 804 -11.49 -43.56 -5.52
N PHE A 805 -12.00 -42.73 -6.42
CA PHE A 805 -13.42 -42.59 -6.63
C PHE A 805 -13.85 -43.60 -7.70
N PRO A 806 -14.75 -44.56 -7.39
CA PRO A 806 -15.16 -45.61 -8.32
C PRO A 806 -15.96 -45.09 -9.52
N PHE A 807 -16.37 -43.82 -9.53
CA PHE A 807 -17.17 -43.21 -10.59
C PHE A 807 -16.55 -41.90 -11.13
N PRO A 808 -16.72 -41.57 -12.43
CA PRO A 808 -16.35 -40.27 -12.98
C PRO A 808 -17.06 -39.14 -12.22
N GLY A 809 -16.34 -38.07 -11.87
CA GLY A 809 -16.89 -36.93 -11.10
C GLY A 809 -16.76 -37.03 -9.58
N GLY A 810 -16.12 -38.07 -9.03
CA GLY A 810 -15.98 -38.24 -7.58
C GLY A 810 -15.27 -37.13 -6.82
N ALA A 811 -14.39 -36.36 -7.49
CA ALA A 811 -13.77 -35.19 -6.89
C ALA A 811 -14.73 -34.01 -6.70
N GLU A 812 -15.69 -33.82 -7.62
CA GLU A 812 -16.73 -32.81 -7.44
C GLU A 812 -17.76 -33.25 -6.39
N ALA A 813 -18.08 -34.55 -6.34
CA ALA A 813 -18.87 -35.12 -5.25
C ALA A 813 -18.18 -34.94 -3.88
N PHE A 814 -16.85 -35.04 -3.83
CA PHE A 814 -16.07 -34.77 -2.62
C PHE A 814 -16.14 -33.30 -2.19
N LYS A 815 -15.93 -32.36 -3.12
CA LYS A 815 -16.04 -30.92 -2.83
C LYS A 815 -17.46 -30.56 -2.37
N GLN A 816 -18.47 -31.07 -3.06
CA GLN A 816 -19.86 -30.89 -2.70
C GLN A 816 -20.15 -31.40 -1.28
N ALA A 817 -19.72 -32.63 -0.96
CA ALA A 817 -19.87 -33.20 0.38
C ALA A 817 -19.12 -32.41 1.45
N PHE A 818 -17.92 -31.93 1.14
CA PHE A 818 -17.12 -31.11 2.06
C PHE A 818 -17.81 -29.79 2.42
N PHE A 819 -18.28 -29.05 1.42
CA PHE A 819 -18.98 -27.78 1.66
C PHE A 819 -20.35 -28.01 2.32
N ALA A 820 -21.06 -29.09 1.98
CA ALA A 820 -22.30 -29.45 2.66
C ALA A 820 -22.06 -29.71 4.16
N ILE A 821 -21.03 -30.49 4.52
CA ILE A 821 -20.71 -30.79 5.93
C ILE A 821 -20.25 -29.55 6.70
N ARG A 822 -19.48 -28.64 6.06
CA ARG A 822 -19.18 -27.33 6.67
C ARG A 822 -20.46 -26.52 6.92
N GLY A 823 -21.38 -26.53 5.97
CA GLY A 823 -22.70 -25.94 6.11
C GLY A 823 -23.49 -26.55 7.27
N GLU A 824 -23.54 -27.88 7.40
CA GLU A 824 -24.20 -28.60 8.50
C GLU A 824 -23.64 -28.20 9.87
N MET A 825 -22.32 -28.09 9.99
CA MET A 825 -21.67 -27.66 11.23
C MET A 825 -21.99 -26.20 11.58
N ALA A 826 -22.01 -25.30 10.59
CA ALA A 826 -22.39 -23.90 10.79
C ALA A 826 -23.89 -23.77 11.13
N ALA A 827 -24.75 -24.53 10.45
CA ALA A 827 -26.19 -24.61 10.69
C ALA A 827 -26.49 -25.03 12.13
N ALA A 828 -25.81 -26.08 12.64
CA ALA A 828 -25.95 -26.53 14.02
C ALA A 828 -25.60 -25.42 15.04
N ARG A 829 -24.60 -24.59 14.75
CA ARG A 829 -24.26 -23.43 15.60
C ARG A 829 -25.29 -22.32 15.53
N ALA A 830 -25.76 -21.98 14.33
CA ALA A 830 -26.82 -20.99 14.16
C ALA A 830 -28.08 -21.39 14.96
N LEU A 831 -28.51 -22.64 14.82
CA LEU A 831 -29.65 -23.18 15.58
C LEU A 831 -29.38 -23.24 17.08
N GLY A 832 -28.16 -23.61 17.49
CA GLY A 832 -27.73 -23.58 18.89
C GLY A 832 -27.79 -22.17 19.49
N GLY A 833 -27.36 -21.15 18.74
CA GLY A 833 -27.44 -19.74 19.15
C GLY A 833 -28.89 -19.25 19.27
N ILE A 834 -29.75 -19.59 18.30
CA ILE A 834 -31.19 -19.26 18.32
C ILE A 834 -31.87 -19.90 19.53
N ARG A 835 -31.68 -21.21 19.74
CA ARG A 835 -32.24 -21.95 20.88
C ARG A 835 -31.69 -21.43 22.21
N GLY A 836 -30.40 -21.12 22.28
CA GLY A 836 -29.74 -20.58 23.47
C GLY A 836 -30.25 -19.19 23.86
N ALA A 837 -30.73 -18.40 22.91
CA ALA A 837 -31.39 -17.11 23.14
C ALA A 837 -32.89 -17.25 23.49
N GLY A 838 -33.43 -18.46 23.59
CA GLY A 838 -34.84 -18.71 23.90
C GLY A 838 -35.81 -18.48 22.73
N LEU A 839 -35.30 -18.36 21.50
CA LEU A 839 -36.13 -18.17 20.30
C LEU A 839 -36.55 -19.50 19.68
N ALA A 840 -37.70 -19.51 19.01
CA ALA A 840 -38.20 -20.69 18.30
C ALA A 840 -37.35 -20.99 17.06
N ALA A 841 -36.68 -22.13 17.04
CA ALA A 841 -35.75 -22.51 15.96
C ALA A 841 -36.36 -23.41 14.86
N GLN A 842 -37.64 -23.81 14.99
CA GLN A 842 -38.27 -24.79 14.09
C GLN A 842 -38.30 -24.36 12.62
N GLU A 843 -38.65 -23.10 12.35
CA GLU A 843 -38.67 -22.57 10.97
C GLU A 843 -37.25 -22.47 10.40
N ALA A 844 -36.30 -21.93 11.19
CA ALA A 844 -34.90 -21.84 10.81
C ALA A 844 -34.27 -23.23 10.51
N GLU A 845 -34.63 -24.24 11.30
CA GLU A 845 -34.20 -25.63 11.11
C GLU A 845 -34.74 -26.19 9.79
N LYS A 846 -36.04 -26.02 9.52
CA LYS A 846 -36.66 -26.42 8.26
C LYS A 846 -36.00 -25.75 7.04
N THR A 847 -35.68 -24.45 7.12
CA THR A 847 -34.99 -23.74 6.03
C THR A 847 -33.59 -24.33 5.78
N LEU A 848 -32.81 -24.56 6.84
CA LEU A 848 -31.45 -25.10 6.74
C LEU A 848 -31.46 -26.56 6.23
N GLU A 849 -32.44 -27.37 6.65
CA GLU A 849 -32.66 -28.72 6.12
C GLU A 849 -33.00 -28.70 4.63
N ALA A 850 -33.88 -27.80 4.19
CA ALA A 850 -34.22 -27.65 2.78
C ALA A 850 -33.00 -27.25 1.94
N LEU A 851 -32.16 -26.34 2.44
CA LEU A 851 -30.89 -25.98 1.79
C LEU A 851 -29.90 -27.15 1.77
N ASN A 852 -29.84 -27.96 2.81
CA ASN A 852 -28.96 -29.13 2.86
C ASN A 852 -29.38 -30.19 1.82
N LEU A 853 -30.70 -30.38 1.63
CA LEU A 853 -31.22 -31.25 0.57
C LEU A 853 -30.83 -30.72 -0.82
N LEU A 854 -30.99 -29.42 -1.07
CA LEU A 854 -30.59 -28.80 -2.34
C LEU A 854 -29.06 -28.82 -2.54
N ALA A 855 -28.28 -28.74 -1.47
CA ALA A 855 -26.81 -28.86 -1.52
C ALA A 855 -26.36 -30.24 -2.03
N ALA A 856 -27.19 -31.27 -1.91
CA ALA A 856 -26.92 -32.59 -2.48
C ALA A 856 -27.17 -32.66 -4.02
N GLU A 857 -27.83 -31.67 -4.61
CA GLU A 857 -28.15 -31.64 -6.04
C GLU A 857 -27.05 -31.00 -6.91
N SER A 858 -26.28 -30.05 -6.36
CA SER A 858 -25.18 -29.39 -7.09
C SER A 858 -24.10 -28.80 -6.17
N GLN A 859 -22.90 -28.63 -6.72
CA GLN A 859 -21.78 -27.99 -6.04
C GLN A 859 -22.08 -26.52 -5.70
N GLU A 860 -22.72 -25.80 -6.62
CA GLU A 860 -23.08 -24.40 -6.46
C GLU A 860 -24.03 -24.21 -5.27
N MET A 861 -25.01 -25.12 -5.10
CA MET A 861 -25.90 -25.11 -3.95
C MET A 861 -25.19 -25.50 -2.65
N ALA A 862 -24.22 -26.41 -2.67
CA ALA A 862 -23.41 -26.72 -1.49
C ALA A 862 -22.58 -25.51 -1.02
N LEU A 863 -22.01 -24.76 -1.95
CA LEU A 863 -21.31 -23.51 -1.66
C LEU A 863 -22.26 -22.44 -1.10
N ALA A 864 -23.46 -22.31 -1.69
CA ALA A 864 -24.48 -21.38 -1.23
C ALA A 864 -24.98 -21.71 0.18
N TYR A 865 -25.28 -22.98 0.45
CA TYR A 865 -25.69 -23.48 1.76
C TYR A 865 -24.63 -23.18 2.82
N ASN A 866 -23.36 -23.51 2.56
CA ASN A 866 -22.25 -23.19 3.45
C ASN A 866 -22.17 -21.68 3.75
N ALA A 867 -22.26 -20.83 2.72
CA ALA A 867 -22.22 -19.37 2.88
C ALA A 867 -23.39 -18.86 3.75
N VAL A 868 -24.61 -19.33 3.48
CA VAL A 868 -25.82 -18.95 4.25
C VAL A 868 -25.70 -19.40 5.71
N ALA A 869 -25.35 -20.66 5.94
CA ALA A 869 -25.23 -21.22 7.29
C ALA A 869 -24.15 -20.52 8.12
N ARG A 870 -23.00 -20.20 7.50
CA ARG A 870 -21.93 -19.42 8.14
C ARG A 870 -22.38 -18.01 8.49
N ARG A 871 -23.08 -17.32 7.59
CA ARG A 871 -23.60 -15.98 7.86
C ARG A 871 -24.62 -15.99 8.98
N ALA A 872 -25.56 -16.94 8.97
CA ALA A 872 -26.53 -17.11 10.04
C ALA A 872 -25.84 -17.35 11.40
N ALA A 873 -24.80 -18.18 11.44
CA ALA A 873 -24.03 -18.45 12.66
C ALA A 873 -23.23 -17.24 13.19
N ALA A 874 -22.93 -16.26 12.32
CA ALA A 874 -22.21 -15.04 12.68
C ALA A 874 -23.13 -13.89 13.12
N LEU A 875 -24.44 -13.99 12.89
CA LEU A 875 -25.42 -12.96 13.25
C LEU A 875 -25.95 -13.19 14.67
N PRO A 876 -26.38 -12.13 15.38
CA PRO A 876 -27.20 -12.24 16.59
C PRO A 876 -28.45 -13.11 16.34
N ALA A 877 -28.92 -13.81 17.36
CA ALA A 877 -29.97 -14.85 17.22
C ALA A 877 -31.26 -14.37 16.54
N ASP A 878 -31.76 -13.17 16.90
CA ASP A 878 -32.92 -12.52 16.30
C ASP A 878 -32.69 -12.20 14.81
N LYS A 879 -31.52 -11.67 14.48
CA LYS A 879 -31.13 -11.35 13.10
C LYS A 879 -30.87 -12.60 12.26
N ALA A 880 -30.32 -13.66 12.87
CA ALA A 880 -30.11 -14.95 12.22
C ALA A 880 -31.44 -15.60 11.84
N GLN A 881 -32.45 -15.55 12.72
CA GLN A 881 -33.80 -16.04 12.42
C GLN A 881 -34.45 -15.25 11.28
N ALA A 882 -34.41 -13.91 11.34
CA ALA A 882 -34.94 -13.06 10.28
C ALA A 882 -34.23 -13.31 8.93
N TYR A 883 -32.91 -13.53 8.96
CA TYR A 883 -32.13 -13.82 7.77
C TYR A 883 -32.51 -15.16 7.14
N LEU A 884 -32.67 -16.22 7.94
CA LEU A 884 -33.10 -17.53 7.45
C LEU A 884 -34.54 -17.51 6.92
N ALA A 885 -35.44 -16.77 7.57
CA ALA A 885 -36.80 -16.57 7.03
C ALA A 885 -36.78 -15.87 5.65
N ALA A 886 -35.92 -14.87 5.46
CA ALA A 886 -35.74 -14.22 4.16
C ALA A 886 -35.15 -15.17 3.10
N VAL A 887 -34.27 -16.09 3.50
CA VAL A 887 -33.77 -17.16 2.62
C VAL A 887 -34.89 -18.12 2.21
N GLU A 888 -35.75 -18.53 3.14
CA GLU A 888 -36.93 -19.36 2.82
C GLU A 888 -37.87 -18.65 1.84
N SER A 889 -38.13 -17.35 2.05
CA SER A 889 -38.94 -16.53 1.14
C SER A 889 -38.36 -16.52 -0.28
N LEU A 890 -37.04 -16.29 -0.42
CA LEU A 890 -36.36 -16.31 -1.71
C LEU A 890 -36.50 -17.67 -2.42
N LEU A 891 -36.32 -18.78 -1.68
CA LEU A 891 -36.46 -20.14 -2.23
C LEU A 891 -37.89 -20.43 -2.69
N ALA A 892 -38.89 -20.02 -1.91
CA ALA A 892 -40.30 -20.21 -2.21
C ALA A 892 -40.76 -19.35 -3.41
N SER A 893 -40.24 -18.13 -3.53
CA SER A 893 -40.61 -17.15 -4.54
C SER A 893 -39.96 -17.40 -5.92
N ALA A 894 -38.97 -18.28 -5.99
CA ALA A 894 -38.20 -18.53 -7.21
C ALA A 894 -38.98 -19.32 -8.27
N ARG A 895 -39.26 -18.66 -9.40
CA ARG A 895 -39.91 -19.31 -10.57
C ARG A 895 -38.94 -20.25 -11.30
N GLY A 896 -39.48 -21.19 -12.07
CA GLY A 896 -38.71 -22.22 -12.79
C GLY A 896 -37.52 -21.67 -13.59
N ALA A 897 -37.71 -20.55 -14.29
CA ALA A 897 -36.65 -19.90 -15.07
C ALA A 897 -35.54 -19.25 -14.21
N ALA A 898 -35.82 -18.91 -12.95
CA ALA A 898 -34.89 -18.27 -12.02
C ALA A 898 -34.21 -19.26 -11.06
N ARG A 899 -34.64 -20.52 -11.00
CA ARG A 899 -34.05 -21.54 -10.13
C ARG A 899 -32.52 -21.73 -10.31
N PRO A 900 -31.97 -21.72 -11.53
CA PRO A 900 -30.52 -21.89 -11.72
C PRO A 900 -29.66 -20.78 -11.10
N VAL A 901 -30.24 -19.61 -10.82
CA VAL A 901 -29.49 -18.45 -10.31
C VAL A 901 -29.51 -18.36 -8.78
N LEU A 902 -30.33 -19.17 -8.10
CA LEU A 902 -30.51 -19.11 -6.64
C LEU A 902 -29.19 -19.30 -5.89
N ALA A 903 -28.37 -20.26 -6.32
CA ALA A 903 -27.07 -20.50 -5.71
C ALA A 903 -26.18 -19.24 -5.69
N GLN A 904 -26.23 -18.44 -6.76
CA GLN A 904 -25.42 -17.23 -6.89
C GLN A 904 -25.89 -16.13 -5.93
N LEU A 905 -27.20 -15.93 -5.82
CA LEU A 905 -27.82 -14.94 -4.96
C LEU A 905 -27.64 -15.32 -3.48
N LEU A 906 -27.91 -16.57 -3.13
CA LEU A 906 -27.72 -17.09 -1.77
C LEU A 906 -26.25 -17.00 -1.33
N ARG A 907 -25.31 -17.37 -2.21
CA ARG A 907 -23.88 -17.22 -1.92
C ARG A 907 -23.50 -15.75 -1.65
N ARG A 908 -24.01 -14.79 -2.45
CA ARG A 908 -23.77 -13.37 -2.20
C ARG A 908 -24.36 -12.89 -0.88
N SER A 909 -25.56 -13.36 -0.52
CA SER A 909 -26.20 -13.01 0.76
C SER A 909 -25.39 -13.48 1.98
N GLY A 910 -24.66 -14.59 1.85
CA GLY A 910 -23.78 -15.12 2.89
C GLY A 910 -22.40 -14.46 2.98
N ALA A 911 -22.05 -13.55 2.05
CA ALA A 911 -20.71 -12.98 1.98
C ALA A 911 -20.44 -11.96 3.12
N PRO A 912 -19.27 -12.02 3.80
CA PRO A 912 -18.94 -11.07 4.87
C PRO A 912 -18.89 -9.61 4.42
N SER A 913 -18.49 -9.37 3.16
CA SER A 913 -18.41 -8.04 2.54
C SER A 913 -19.76 -7.36 2.31
N LEU A 914 -20.88 -8.06 2.52
CA LEU A 914 -22.22 -7.51 2.37
C LEU A 914 -22.69 -6.92 3.71
N ALA A 915 -22.86 -5.60 3.75
CA ALA A 915 -23.26 -4.87 4.95
C ALA A 915 -24.65 -5.28 5.44
N ASP A 916 -25.66 -5.30 4.55
CA ASP A 916 -27.03 -5.69 4.85
C ASP A 916 -27.49 -6.89 3.99
N PRO A 917 -27.36 -8.12 4.52
CA PRO A 917 -27.77 -9.33 3.79
C PRO A 917 -29.29 -9.51 3.73
N LEU A 918 -30.04 -8.90 4.65
CA LEU A 918 -31.50 -8.98 4.71
C LEU A 918 -32.13 -8.12 3.61
N ALA A 919 -31.65 -6.88 3.45
CA ALA A 919 -32.08 -6.01 2.36
C ALA A 919 -31.79 -6.67 1.00
N PHE A 920 -30.58 -7.19 0.82
CA PHE A 920 -30.20 -7.88 -0.42
C PHE A 920 -31.11 -9.08 -0.75
N LEU A 921 -31.48 -9.92 0.23
CA LEU A 921 -32.37 -11.06 -0.02
C LEU A 921 -33.76 -10.62 -0.48
N LYS A 922 -34.31 -9.54 0.10
CA LYS A 922 -35.59 -8.97 -0.34
C LYS A 922 -35.53 -8.41 -1.77
N GLU A 923 -34.41 -7.81 -2.13
CA GLU A 923 -34.19 -7.32 -3.49
C GLU A 923 -33.99 -8.47 -4.50
N ALA A 924 -33.26 -9.51 -4.10
CA ALA A 924 -33.09 -10.74 -4.87
C ALA A 924 -34.42 -11.47 -5.08
N GLU A 925 -35.31 -11.44 -4.09
CA GLU A 925 -36.65 -12.02 -4.19
C GLU A 925 -37.48 -11.37 -5.29
N TRP A 926 -37.42 -10.03 -5.43
CA TRP A 926 -38.04 -9.33 -6.55
C TRP A 926 -37.53 -9.85 -7.91
N LEU A 927 -36.22 -10.06 -8.05
CA LEU A 927 -35.63 -10.53 -9.31
C LEU A 927 -36.12 -11.94 -9.67
N VAL A 928 -36.11 -12.89 -8.73
CA VAL A 928 -36.47 -14.30 -9.01
C VAL A 928 -37.98 -14.54 -9.10
N SER A 929 -38.79 -13.62 -8.55
CA SER A 929 -40.25 -13.66 -8.60
C SER A 929 -40.84 -12.83 -9.75
N HIS A 930 -40.03 -12.07 -10.48
CA HIS A 930 -40.51 -11.17 -11.53
C HIS A 930 -41.22 -11.94 -12.66
N PRO A 931 -42.48 -11.59 -13.03
CA PRO A 931 -43.27 -12.39 -13.96
C PRO A 931 -42.82 -12.34 -15.41
N GLU A 932 -42.27 -11.20 -15.83
CA GLU A 932 -42.05 -10.91 -17.24
C GLU A 932 -40.56 -10.80 -17.62
N LEU A 933 -39.64 -11.04 -16.67
CA LEU A 933 -38.20 -11.06 -17.00
C LEU A 933 -37.83 -12.39 -17.66
N GLU A 934 -37.09 -12.30 -18.77
CA GLU A 934 -36.58 -13.45 -19.48
C GLU A 934 -35.48 -14.16 -18.66
N ALA A 935 -35.33 -15.47 -18.83
CA ALA A 935 -34.36 -16.27 -18.07
C ALA A 935 -32.92 -15.75 -18.21
N GLU A 936 -32.54 -15.31 -19.41
CA GLU A 936 -31.22 -14.72 -19.69
C GLU A 936 -31.02 -13.39 -18.95
N ALA A 937 -32.05 -12.54 -18.89
CA ALA A 937 -32.02 -11.29 -18.16
C ALA A 937 -31.85 -11.54 -16.64
N VAL A 938 -32.60 -12.51 -16.11
CA VAL A 938 -32.48 -12.92 -14.69
C VAL A 938 -31.09 -13.47 -14.40
N ALA A 939 -30.54 -14.31 -15.28
CA ALA A 939 -29.19 -14.87 -15.13
C ALA A 939 -28.10 -13.79 -15.11
N GLU A 940 -28.12 -12.86 -16.05
CA GLU A 940 -27.12 -11.80 -16.14
C GLU A 940 -27.24 -10.80 -14.97
N LEU A 941 -28.46 -10.42 -14.59
CA LEU A 941 -28.69 -9.55 -13.42
C LEU A 941 -28.25 -10.22 -12.12
N ALA A 942 -28.54 -11.52 -11.93
CA ALA A 942 -28.07 -12.26 -10.76
C ALA A 942 -26.53 -12.36 -10.73
N GLY A 943 -25.89 -12.60 -11.88
CA GLY A 943 -24.44 -12.61 -12.01
C GLY A 943 -23.80 -11.24 -11.73
N LYS A 944 -24.44 -10.15 -12.16
CA LYS A 944 -24.03 -8.77 -11.84
C LYS A 944 -24.26 -8.45 -10.36
N ALA A 945 -25.37 -8.87 -9.77
CA ALA A 945 -25.70 -8.63 -8.36
C ALA A 945 -24.72 -9.37 -7.45
N ARG A 946 -24.35 -10.61 -7.80
CA ARG A 946 -23.28 -11.37 -7.14
C ARG A 946 -21.94 -10.60 -7.14
N ARG A 947 -21.60 -9.94 -8.25
CA ARG A 947 -20.38 -9.11 -8.39
C ARG A 947 -20.52 -7.71 -7.77
N GLY A 948 -21.70 -7.34 -7.28
CA GLY A 948 -22.01 -5.97 -6.82
C GLY A 948 -22.02 -4.93 -7.95
N SER A 949 -22.11 -5.36 -9.21
CA SER A 949 -22.10 -4.50 -10.41
C SER A 949 -23.48 -3.92 -10.75
N VAL A 950 -24.54 -4.42 -10.12
CA VAL A 950 -25.90 -3.88 -10.16
C VAL A 950 -26.47 -3.90 -8.75
N ASP A 951 -27.32 -2.91 -8.48
CA ASP A 951 -28.09 -2.75 -7.25
C ASP A 951 -29.55 -3.05 -7.59
N LEU A 952 -30.06 -4.15 -7.05
CA LEU A 952 -31.38 -4.67 -7.40
C LEU A 952 -32.49 -3.82 -6.78
N GLY A 953 -32.27 -3.27 -5.58
CA GLY A 953 -33.18 -2.31 -4.94
C GLY A 953 -33.34 -1.03 -5.78
N TRP A 954 -32.23 -0.45 -6.22
CA TRP A 954 -32.26 0.71 -7.12
C TRP A 954 -32.89 0.36 -8.47
N LEU A 955 -32.53 -0.77 -9.09
CA LEU A 955 -33.08 -1.17 -10.39
C LEU A 955 -34.60 -1.33 -10.32
N ARG A 956 -35.12 -1.93 -9.25
CA ARG A 956 -36.55 -2.04 -8.98
C ARG A 956 -37.25 -0.68 -8.84
N SER A 957 -36.54 0.33 -8.35
CA SER A 957 -37.08 1.69 -8.20
C SER A 957 -37.14 2.48 -9.51
N THR A 958 -36.54 1.97 -10.59
CA THR A 958 -36.59 2.61 -11.91
C THR A 958 -37.96 2.41 -12.57
N GLY A 959 -38.37 3.38 -13.39
CA GLY A 959 -39.59 3.32 -14.20
C GLY A 959 -39.41 2.59 -15.54
N LEU A 960 -38.42 1.69 -15.66
CA LEU A 960 -38.15 0.98 -16.91
C LEU A 960 -39.31 0.04 -17.28
N PRO A 961 -39.88 0.16 -18.49
CA PRO A 961 -40.79 -0.84 -19.02
C PRO A 961 -40.11 -2.21 -19.11
N THR A 962 -40.85 -3.30 -18.89
CA THR A 962 -40.29 -4.66 -18.86
C THR A 962 -39.49 -5.01 -20.12
N GLU A 963 -39.95 -4.61 -21.31
CA GLU A 963 -39.24 -4.86 -22.57
C GLU A 963 -37.84 -4.21 -22.58
N GLU A 964 -37.74 -2.97 -22.08
CA GLU A 964 -36.49 -2.20 -22.04
C GLU A 964 -35.57 -2.74 -20.94
N LEU A 965 -36.15 -3.13 -19.80
CA LEU A 965 -35.43 -3.82 -18.75
C LEU A 965 -34.86 -5.16 -19.25
N ASN A 966 -35.65 -5.99 -19.93
CA ASN A 966 -35.17 -7.24 -20.55
C ASN A 966 -34.07 -6.99 -21.58
N PHE A 967 -34.19 -5.94 -22.39
CA PHE A 967 -33.15 -5.58 -23.34
C PHE A 967 -31.82 -5.25 -22.63
N MET A 968 -31.87 -4.32 -21.68
CA MET A 968 -30.67 -3.85 -20.98
C MET A 968 -30.08 -4.90 -20.02
N ALA A 969 -30.93 -5.72 -19.41
CA ALA A 969 -30.54 -6.75 -18.44
C ALA A 969 -29.74 -7.89 -19.06
N ARG A 970 -30.07 -8.29 -20.30
CA ARG A 970 -29.32 -9.33 -21.03
C ARG A 970 -27.92 -8.89 -21.46
N ASN A 971 -27.68 -7.59 -21.54
CA ASN A 971 -26.41 -7.05 -21.99
C ASN A 971 -25.39 -6.97 -20.84
N GLU A 972 -24.34 -7.81 -20.92
CA GLU A 972 -23.26 -7.84 -19.92
C GLU A 972 -22.54 -6.48 -19.80
N LYS A 973 -22.53 -5.65 -20.85
CA LYS A 973 -21.86 -4.34 -20.86
C LYS A 973 -22.74 -3.18 -20.39
N THR A 974 -24.02 -3.40 -20.06
CA THR A 974 -24.86 -2.33 -19.53
C THR A 974 -24.25 -1.73 -18.26
N ALA A 975 -23.98 -0.43 -18.31
CA ALA A 975 -23.28 0.33 -17.28
C ALA A 975 -24.23 0.75 -16.13
N TRP A 976 -24.86 -0.22 -15.45
CA TRP A 976 -25.83 0.04 -14.37
C TRP A 976 -25.31 0.98 -13.28
N ARG A 977 -24.04 0.86 -12.88
CA ARG A 977 -23.42 1.76 -11.91
C ARG A 977 -23.36 3.22 -12.39
N LEU A 978 -23.10 3.46 -13.68
CA LEU A 978 -23.07 4.80 -14.24
C LEU A 978 -24.46 5.43 -14.17
N PHE A 979 -25.52 4.68 -14.51
CA PHE A 979 -26.89 5.19 -14.45
C PHE A 979 -27.35 5.42 -13.01
N ARG A 980 -27.02 4.52 -12.08
CA ARG A 980 -27.28 4.73 -10.65
C ARG A 980 -26.55 5.97 -10.12
N ARG A 981 -25.27 6.13 -10.47
CA ARG A 981 -24.48 7.30 -10.09
C ARG A 981 -25.07 8.58 -10.68
N ALA A 982 -25.46 8.57 -11.95
CA ALA A 982 -26.13 9.70 -12.58
C ALA A 982 -27.47 10.04 -11.91
N ALA A 983 -28.21 9.05 -11.42
CA ALA A 983 -29.44 9.29 -10.67
C ALA A 983 -29.17 9.88 -9.27
N ALA A 984 -28.11 9.44 -8.60
CA ALA A 984 -27.69 9.95 -7.30
C ALA A 984 -27.02 11.33 -7.36
N GLU A 985 -26.36 11.65 -8.48
CA GLU A 985 -25.61 12.89 -8.71
C GLU A 985 -26.24 13.70 -9.88
N PRO A 986 -27.46 14.24 -9.72
CA PRO A 986 -28.13 14.98 -10.81
C PRO A 986 -27.39 16.25 -11.22
N GLY A 987 -26.58 16.84 -10.33
CA GLY A 987 -25.78 18.03 -10.59
C GLY A 987 -24.43 17.78 -11.30
N ASP A 988 -23.95 16.53 -11.39
CA ASP A 988 -22.68 16.24 -12.07
C ASP A 988 -22.87 16.18 -13.59
N LEU A 989 -22.64 17.31 -14.26
CA LEU A 989 -22.79 17.43 -15.71
C LEU A 989 -21.90 16.46 -16.51
N LYS A 990 -20.73 16.05 -15.99
CA LYS A 990 -19.84 15.11 -16.67
C LYS A 990 -20.45 13.71 -16.65
N VAL A 991 -20.92 13.26 -15.49
CA VAL A 991 -21.62 11.98 -15.32
C VAL A 991 -22.93 11.98 -16.12
N GLN A 992 -23.69 13.08 -16.10
CA GLN A 992 -24.91 13.22 -16.89
C GLN A 992 -24.68 13.12 -18.39
N ARG A 993 -23.62 13.77 -18.90
CA ARG A 993 -23.24 13.68 -20.32
C ARG A 993 -22.83 12.25 -20.70
N GLN A 994 -22.02 11.59 -19.88
CA GLN A 994 -21.64 10.19 -20.10
C GLN A 994 -22.86 9.26 -20.10
N ALA A 995 -23.76 9.41 -19.13
CA ALA A 995 -25.00 8.64 -19.06
C ALA A 995 -25.89 8.90 -20.29
N ARG A 996 -26.03 10.16 -20.73
CA ARG A 996 -26.77 10.52 -21.95
C ARG A 996 -26.20 9.84 -23.19
N GLU A 997 -24.87 9.86 -23.35
CA GLU A 997 -24.21 9.22 -24.49
C GLU A 997 -24.41 7.69 -24.51
N GLN A 998 -24.28 7.04 -23.35
CA GLN A 998 -24.50 5.60 -23.23
C GLN A 998 -25.97 5.23 -23.48
N LEU A 999 -26.93 5.96 -22.89
CA LEU A 999 -28.36 5.75 -23.13
C LEU A 999 -28.75 5.97 -24.59
N ARG A 1000 -28.09 6.92 -25.27
CA ARG A 1000 -28.30 7.16 -26.70
C ARG A 1000 -27.82 5.98 -27.55
N GLY A 1001 -26.68 5.37 -27.22
CA GLY A 1001 -26.21 4.13 -27.86
C GLY A 1001 -27.22 3.00 -27.69
N ILE A 1002 -27.65 2.76 -26.45
CA ILE A 1002 -28.66 1.75 -26.09
C ILE A 1002 -29.99 2.01 -26.82
N ALA A 1003 -30.43 3.27 -26.91
CA ALA A 1003 -31.64 3.65 -27.63
C ALA A 1003 -31.55 3.30 -29.12
N ALA A 1004 -30.41 3.55 -29.77
CA ALA A 1004 -30.20 3.20 -31.16
C ALA A 1004 -30.20 1.68 -31.39
N GLU A 1005 -29.56 0.90 -30.51
CA GLU A 1005 -29.57 -0.57 -30.57
C GLU A 1005 -30.98 -1.13 -30.39
N LEU A 1006 -31.74 -0.60 -29.42
CA LEU A 1006 -33.11 -1.01 -29.13
C LEU A 1006 -34.04 -0.73 -30.32
N LEU A 1007 -33.95 0.47 -30.91
CA LEU A 1007 -34.71 0.83 -32.11
C LEU A 1007 -34.33 -0.02 -33.32
N THR A 1008 -33.05 -0.38 -33.44
CA THR A 1008 -32.56 -1.24 -34.52
C THR A 1008 -33.18 -2.64 -34.42
N GLU A 1009 -33.24 -3.22 -33.21
CA GLU A 1009 -33.91 -4.51 -33.01
C GLU A 1009 -35.41 -4.42 -33.28
N ARG A 1010 -36.11 -3.46 -32.64
CA ARG A 1010 -37.56 -3.29 -32.80
C ARG A 1010 -37.96 -3.10 -34.26
N SER A 1011 -37.12 -2.40 -35.02
CA SER A 1011 -37.37 -2.07 -36.42
C SER A 1011 -36.62 -2.98 -37.39
N ALA A 1012 -36.02 -4.09 -36.94
CA ALA A 1012 -35.12 -4.90 -37.76
C ALA A 1012 -35.76 -5.39 -39.07
N ARG A 1013 -37.05 -5.75 -39.03
CA ARG A 1013 -37.80 -6.15 -40.24
C ARG A 1013 -37.92 -5.05 -41.29
N ASN A 1014 -38.01 -3.80 -40.85
CA ASN A 1014 -38.14 -2.63 -41.73
C ASN A 1014 -36.77 -2.12 -42.18
N LEU A 1015 -35.77 -2.15 -41.29
CA LEU A 1015 -34.41 -1.68 -41.57
C LEU A 1015 -33.63 -2.64 -42.47
N PHE A 1016 -33.93 -3.95 -42.40
CA PHE A 1016 -33.23 -5.00 -43.15
C PHE A 1016 -34.25 -5.86 -43.92
N PRO A 1017 -34.89 -5.32 -44.97
CA PRO A 1017 -35.86 -6.07 -45.75
C PRO A 1017 -35.23 -7.32 -46.35
N GLY A 1018 -35.90 -8.47 -46.21
CA GLY A 1018 -35.39 -9.76 -46.67
C GLY A 1018 -34.47 -10.49 -45.68
N PHE A 1019 -34.21 -9.92 -44.50
CA PHE A 1019 -33.41 -10.54 -43.44
C PHE A 1019 -34.21 -10.75 -42.15
N ARG A 1020 -33.79 -11.74 -41.36
CA ARG A 1020 -34.32 -12.03 -40.02
C ARG A 1020 -33.22 -11.91 -38.99
N LEU A 1021 -33.50 -11.21 -37.88
CA LEU A 1021 -32.63 -11.17 -36.70
C LEU A 1021 -32.64 -12.55 -36.02
N ILE A 1022 -31.45 -13.12 -35.81
CA ILE A 1022 -31.28 -14.47 -35.25
C ILE A 1022 -30.44 -14.52 -33.97
N GLY A 1023 -29.73 -13.43 -33.63
CA GLY A 1023 -28.88 -13.40 -32.45
C GLY A 1023 -28.40 -11.98 -32.13
N ARG A 1024 -27.94 -11.81 -30.88
CA ARG A 1024 -27.47 -10.54 -30.31
C ARG A 1024 -26.16 -10.77 -29.59
N GLN A 1025 -25.32 -9.74 -29.53
CA GLN A 1025 -24.01 -9.77 -28.84
C GLN A 1025 -23.21 -11.02 -29.19
N VAL A 1026 -23.12 -11.30 -30.49
CA VAL A 1026 -22.53 -12.57 -30.96
C VAL A 1026 -21.03 -12.43 -31.01
N LYS A 1027 -20.33 -13.23 -30.20
CA LYS A 1027 -18.88 -13.39 -30.30
C LYS A 1027 -18.52 -13.91 -31.70
N THR A 1028 -17.63 -13.18 -32.36
CA THR A 1028 -17.04 -13.54 -33.64
C THR A 1028 -15.87 -14.51 -33.43
N LYS A 1029 -15.28 -15.02 -34.51
CA LYS A 1029 -14.19 -16.02 -34.41
C LYS A 1029 -12.93 -15.45 -33.77
N ASP A 1030 -12.65 -14.16 -33.98
CA ASP A 1030 -11.46 -13.50 -33.42
C ASP A 1030 -11.77 -12.80 -32.09
N GLY A 1031 -12.93 -13.06 -31.48
CA GLY A 1031 -13.28 -12.64 -30.13
C GLY A 1031 -13.94 -11.27 -29.99
N HIS A 1032 -14.12 -10.53 -31.10
CA HIS A 1032 -14.94 -9.32 -31.11
C HIS A 1032 -16.43 -9.65 -30.90
N VAL A 1033 -17.22 -8.67 -30.45
CA VAL A 1033 -18.67 -8.84 -30.21
C VAL A 1033 -19.42 -7.94 -31.18
N MET A 1034 -20.30 -8.53 -31.98
CA MET A 1034 -21.22 -7.78 -32.85
C MET A 1034 -22.55 -7.59 -32.15
N ASP A 1035 -23.14 -6.40 -32.27
CA ASP A 1035 -24.41 -6.08 -31.60
C ASP A 1035 -25.54 -7.03 -32.00
N ASN A 1036 -25.68 -7.31 -33.31
CA ASN A 1036 -26.73 -8.15 -33.85
C ASN A 1036 -26.24 -9.02 -35.02
N VAL A 1037 -26.92 -10.15 -35.25
CA VAL A 1037 -26.68 -11.02 -36.41
C VAL A 1037 -27.99 -11.29 -37.14
N LEU A 1038 -27.97 -11.09 -38.45
CA LEU A 1038 -29.06 -11.32 -39.38
C LEU A 1038 -28.81 -12.58 -40.20
N THR A 1039 -29.88 -13.19 -40.72
CA THR A 1039 -29.81 -14.23 -41.77
C THR A 1039 -30.81 -13.92 -42.86
N ALA A 1040 -30.42 -14.10 -44.12
CA ALA A 1040 -31.32 -13.90 -45.25
C ALA A 1040 -32.53 -14.85 -45.17
N MET A 1041 -33.73 -14.33 -45.46
CA MET A 1041 -34.98 -15.11 -45.46
C MET A 1041 -35.13 -15.96 -46.73
N THR A 1042 -34.44 -15.61 -47.81
CA THR A 1042 -34.42 -16.33 -49.09
C THR A 1042 -32.97 -16.48 -49.58
N GLY A 1043 -32.55 -17.69 -49.96
CA GLY A 1043 -31.19 -17.98 -50.45
C GLY A 1043 -30.27 -18.68 -49.45
N SER A 1044 -28.96 -18.43 -49.56
CA SER A 1044 -27.93 -19.03 -48.70
C SER A 1044 -28.16 -18.67 -47.22
N ARG A 1045 -27.92 -19.61 -46.29
CA ARG A 1045 -27.97 -19.38 -44.82
C ARG A 1045 -26.83 -18.47 -44.31
N LEU A 1046 -26.41 -17.51 -45.14
CA LEU A 1046 -25.32 -16.60 -44.86
C LEU A 1046 -25.75 -15.66 -43.72
N GLN A 1047 -24.93 -15.58 -42.69
CA GLN A 1047 -25.16 -14.70 -41.56
C GLN A 1047 -24.54 -13.32 -41.84
N HIS A 1048 -25.18 -12.23 -41.45
CA HIS A 1048 -24.63 -10.88 -41.63
C HIS A 1048 -24.51 -10.20 -40.26
N GLY A 1049 -23.34 -9.69 -39.93
CA GLY A 1049 -23.15 -8.90 -38.72
C GLY A 1049 -23.74 -7.50 -38.87
N VAL A 1050 -24.32 -6.97 -37.79
CA VAL A 1050 -24.84 -5.62 -37.71
C VAL A 1050 -24.22 -4.94 -36.51
N GLU A 1051 -23.51 -3.85 -36.75
CA GLU A 1051 -22.96 -2.97 -35.71
C GLU A 1051 -23.78 -1.68 -35.66
N VAL A 1052 -24.11 -1.21 -34.47
CA VAL A 1052 -24.94 -0.02 -34.27
C VAL A 1052 -24.14 1.06 -33.56
N LYS A 1053 -24.04 2.25 -34.17
CA LYS A 1053 -23.40 3.41 -33.55
C LYS A 1053 -24.39 4.55 -33.41
N GLY A 1054 -24.95 4.68 -32.21
CA GLY A 1054 -25.87 5.76 -31.82
C GLY A 1054 -25.20 7.15 -31.66
N TRP A 1055 -24.10 7.43 -32.36
CA TRP A 1055 -23.43 8.73 -32.28
C TRP A 1055 -24.26 9.83 -32.96
N ASN A 1056 -24.18 11.06 -32.46
CA ASN A 1056 -24.78 12.22 -33.13
C ASN A 1056 -23.85 12.78 -34.20
N GLU A 1057 -24.33 13.73 -35.00
CA GLU A 1057 -23.57 14.35 -36.08
C GLU A 1057 -22.22 14.91 -35.61
N ASN A 1058 -22.21 15.67 -34.50
CA ASN A 1058 -21.00 16.27 -33.95
C ASN A 1058 -19.94 15.23 -33.59
N ARG A 1059 -20.35 14.10 -32.99
CA ARG A 1059 -19.42 13.03 -32.61
C ARG A 1059 -18.87 12.29 -33.82
N TRP A 1060 -19.72 11.97 -34.81
CA TRP A 1060 -19.27 11.42 -36.09
C TRP A 1060 -18.28 12.34 -36.80
N ARG A 1061 -18.60 13.63 -36.89
CA ARG A 1061 -17.71 14.63 -37.51
C ARG A 1061 -16.35 14.67 -36.81
N LYS A 1062 -16.34 14.81 -35.47
CA LYS A 1062 -15.09 14.83 -34.69
C LYS A 1062 -14.27 13.56 -34.87
N ALA A 1063 -14.90 12.40 -34.82
CA ALA A 1063 -14.20 11.13 -34.97
C ALA A 1063 -13.57 10.99 -36.36
N LEU A 1064 -14.32 11.32 -37.42
CA LEU A 1064 -13.83 11.25 -38.79
C LEU A 1064 -12.77 12.32 -39.09
N ASP A 1065 -12.92 13.54 -38.56
CA ASP A 1065 -11.91 14.60 -38.68
C ASP A 1065 -10.62 14.20 -37.96
N THR A 1066 -10.75 13.56 -36.80
CA THR A 1066 -9.61 13.02 -36.05
C THR A 1066 -8.90 11.92 -36.81
N TRP A 1067 -9.65 11.02 -37.46
CA TRP A 1067 -9.10 9.96 -38.31
C TRP A 1067 -8.28 10.54 -39.47
N LEU A 1068 -8.84 11.53 -40.18
CA LEU A 1068 -8.16 12.22 -41.28
C LEU A 1068 -6.92 12.97 -40.80
N ALA A 1069 -7.03 13.74 -39.71
CA ALA A 1069 -5.89 14.44 -39.14
C ALA A 1069 -4.74 13.49 -38.77
N ARG A 1070 -5.07 12.29 -38.26
CA ARG A 1070 -4.07 11.26 -37.96
C ARG A 1070 -3.41 10.71 -39.22
N GLN A 1071 -4.18 10.46 -40.28
CA GLN A 1071 -3.62 10.03 -41.57
C GLN A 1071 -2.69 11.10 -42.16
N ASP A 1072 -3.00 12.38 -41.93
CA ASP A 1072 -2.16 13.52 -42.33
C ASP A 1072 -0.95 13.75 -41.41
N GLY A 1073 -0.69 12.84 -40.45
CA GLY A 1073 0.46 12.89 -39.55
C GLY A 1073 0.32 13.86 -38.38
N ALA A 1074 -0.87 14.40 -38.11
CA ALA A 1074 -1.08 15.30 -36.97
C ALA A 1074 -0.94 14.55 -35.64
N ARG A 1075 -0.41 15.27 -34.64
CA ARG A 1075 -0.38 14.80 -33.24
C ARG A 1075 -1.77 14.98 -32.63
N LEU A 1076 -2.32 13.90 -32.10
CA LEU A 1076 -3.64 13.88 -31.47
C LEU A 1076 -3.53 14.17 -29.96
N ASP A 1077 -4.58 14.77 -29.39
CA ASP A 1077 -4.79 14.82 -27.94
C ASP A 1077 -5.45 13.53 -27.42
N GLU A 1078 -5.52 13.36 -26.09
CA GLU A 1078 -6.05 12.15 -25.46
C GLU A 1078 -7.54 11.88 -25.81
N GLN A 1079 -8.35 12.92 -26.05
CA GLN A 1079 -9.75 12.74 -26.43
C GLN A 1079 -9.86 12.29 -27.89
N GLN A 1080 -9.01 12.83 -28.74
CA GLN A 1080 -8.86 12.45 -30.15
C GLN A 1080 -8.34 11.01 -30.27
N GLU A 1081 -7.33 10.62 -29.48
CA GLU A 1081 -6.83 9.25 -29.45
C GLU A 1081 -7.94 8.25 -29.08
N ARG A 1082 -8.75 8.54 -28.06
CA ARG A 1082 -9.90 7.68 -27.70
C ARG A 1082 -10.95 7.57 -28.81
N LEU A 1083 -11.21 8.67 -29.54
CA LEU A 1083 -12.14 8.63 -30.68
C LEU A 1083 -11.57 7.80 -31.84
N MET A 1084 -10.26 7.89 -32.07
CA MET A 1084 -9.54 7.07 -33.05
C MET A 1084 -9.58 5.59 -32.68
N GLU A 1085 -9.32 5.24 -31.42
CA GLU A 1085 -9.46 3.86 -30.91
C GLU A 1085 -10.88 3.32 -31.09
N GLN A 1086 -11.91 4.13 -30.85
CA GLN A 1086 -13.31 3.74 -31.08
C GLN A 1086 -13.62 3.48 -32.56
N LEU A 1087 -13.04 4.26 -33.47
CA LEU A 1087 -13.15 4.02 -34.92
C LEU A 1087 -12.37 2.79 -35.35
N GLN A 1088 -11.15 2.60 -34.85
CA GLN A 1088 -10.37 1.40 -35.12
C GLN A 1088 -11.10 0.16 -34.64
N HIS A 1089 -11.65 0.17 -33.43
CA HIS A 1089 -12.44 -0.94 -32.91
C HIS A 1089 -13.68 -1.23 -33.77
N LEU A 1090 -14.35 -0.20 -34.28
CA LEU A 1090 -15.45 -0.36 -35.23
C LEU A 1090 -14.98 -1.05 -36.51
N LEU A 1091 -13.82 -0.67 -37.06
CA LEU A 1091 -13.26 -1.32 -38.24
C LEU A 1091 -12.94 -2.79 -37.97
N ASP A 1092 -12.35 -3.10 -36.81
CA ASP A 1092 -12.03 -4.47 -36.42
C ASP A 1092 -13.32 -5.32 -36.29
N GLN A 1093 -14.37 -4.76 -35.68
CA GLN A 1093 -15.70 -5.39 -35.59
C GLN A 1093 -16.29 -5.67 -36.97
N LEU A 1094 -16.26 -4.68 -37.88
CA LEU A 1094 -16.77 -4.84 -39.25
C LEU A 1094 -15.96 -5.84 -40.08
N ALA A 1095 -14.63 -5.81 -39.95
CA ALA A 1095 -13.74 -6.74 -40.65
C ALA A 1095 -13.98 -8.18 -40.20
N ASP A 1096 -14.16 -8.42 -38.90
CA ASP A 1096 -14.46 -9.75 -38.37
C ASP A 1096 -15.89 -10.19 -38.74
N ALA A 1097 -16.85 -9.26 -38.76
CA ALA A 1097 -18.21 -9.52 -39.23
C ALA A 1097 -18.29 -9.94 -40.70
N ALA A 1098 -17.32 -9.52 -41.53
CA ALA A 1098 -17.22 -9.90 -42.94
C ALA A 1098 -16.57 -11.27 -43.18
N LYS A 1099 -15.98 -11.93 -42.15
CA LYS A 1099 -15.28 -13.21 -42.30
C LYS A 1099 -16.25 -14.39 -42.48
N ALA A 1100 -15.88 -15.33 -43.35
CA ALA A 1100 -16.66 -16.54 -43.61
C ALA A 1100 -16.98 -17.33 -42.31
N PRO A 1101 -18.22 -17.83 -42.13
CA PRO A 1101 -19.28 -17.99 -43.13
C PRO A 1101 -20.25 -16.79 -43.25
N ARG A 1102 -19.85 -15.60 -42.78
CA ARG A 1102 -20.69 -14.40 -42.81
C ARG A 1102 -20.54 -13.62 -44.12
N GLY A 1103 -21.56 -12.85 -44.47
CA GLY A 1103 -21.55 -11.94 -45.62
C GLY A 1103 -21.21 -10.50 -45.26
N GLU A 1104 -21.43 -9.60 -46.23
CA GLU A 1104 -21.25 -8.16 -46.05
C GLU A 1104 -21.91 -7.63 -44.76
N PRO A 1105 -21.17 -6.92 -43.90
CA PRO A 1105 -21.71 -6.41 -42.65
C PRO A 1105 -22.54 -5.14 -42.87
N PHE A 1106 -23.38 -4.82 -41.90
CA PHE A 1106 -24.15 -3.58 -41.85
C PHE A 1106 -23.64 -2.67 -40.73
N LEU A 1107 -23.53 -1.38 -41.01
CA LEU A 1107 -23.35 -0.34 -40.00
C LEU A 1107 -24.63 0.47 -39.89
N VAL A 1108 -25.20 0.56 -38.68
CA VAL A 1108 -26.37 1.41 -38.40
C VAL A 1108 -25.92 2.74 -37.81
N SER A 1109 -26.39 3.84 -38.37
CA SER A 1109 -26.11 5.22 -37.93
C SER A 1109 -27.37 6.09 -37.95
N THR A 1110 -27.25 7.34 -37.51
CA THR A 1110 -28.34 8.33 -37.60
C THR A 1110 -28.58 8.81 -39.04
N ASP A 1111 -29.83 9.16 -39.37
CA ASP A 1111 -30.19 9.78 -40.64
C ASP A 1111 -29.81 11.27 -40.73
N LYS A 1112 -29.62 11.94 -39.59
CA LYS A 1112 -29.26 13.37 -39.51
C LYS A 1112 -27.75 13.64 -39.50
N LEU A 1113 -27.01 12.92 -40.35
CA LEU A 1113 -25.64 13.33 -40.67
C LEU A 1113 -25.68 14.49 -41.67
N SER A 1114 -24.91 15.55 -41.42
CA SER A 1114 -24.72 16.61 -42.42
C SER A 1114 -24.10 16.04 -43.70
N GLY A 1115 -24.41 16.65 -44.86
CA GLY A 1115 -23.89 16.22 -46.16
C GLY A 1115 -22.37 15.94 -46.15
N PRO A 1116 -21.54 16.86 -45.63
CA PRO A 1116 -20.09 16.63 -45.51
C PRO A 1116 -19.73 15.44 -44.62
N THR A 1117 -20.36 15.30 -43.45
CA THR A 1117 -20.09 14.20 -42.52
C THR A 1117 -20.48 12.85 -43.12
N ARG A 1118 -21.62 12.78 -43.83
CA ARG A 1118 -22.08 11.57 -44.51
C ARG A 1118 -21.12 11.16 -45.63
N VAL A 1119 -20.63 12.12 -46.41
CA VAL A 1119 -19.63 11.87 -47.45
C VAL A 1119 -18.34 11.31 -46.82
N LYS A 1120 -17.84 11.94 -45.75
CA LYS A 1120 -16.66 11.44 -45.02
C LYS A 1120 -16.86 10.02 -44.49
N LEU A 1121 -18.03 9.71 -43.92
CA LEU A 1121 -18.32 8.37 -43.43
C LEU A 1121 -18.33 7.34 -44.56
N ASN A 1122 -18.95 7.65 -45.70
CA ASN A 1122 -18.95 6.76 -46.86
C ASN A 1122 -17.54 6.52 -47.42
N VAL A 1123 -16.71 7.57 -47.51
CA VAL A 1123 -15.31 7.46 -47.94
C VAL A 1123 -14.53 6.59 -46.94
N PHE A 1124 -14.64 6.89 -45.65
CA PHE A 1124 -13.99 6.11 -44.58
C PHE A 1124 -14.34 4.62 -44.65
N LEU A 1125 -15.63 4.27 -44.83
CA LEU A 1125 -16.06 2.87 -44.97
C LEU A 1125 -15.56 2.23 -46.27
N ALA A 1126 -15.58 2.96 -47.39
CA ALA A 1126 -15.11 2.43 -48.67
C ALA A 1126 -13.61 2.10 -48.65
N GLU A 1127 -12.81 2.92 -47.98
CA GLU A 1127 -11.36 2.75 -47.87
C GLU A 1127 -10.97 1.68 -46.83
N ASN A 1128 -11.67 1.63 -45.68
CA ASN A 1128 -11.21 0.86 -44.53
C ASN A 1128 -12.06 -0.40 -44.23
N ALA A 1129 -13.31 -0.47 -44.71
CA ALA A 1129 -14.22 -1.60 -44.48
C ALA A 1129 -15.10 -1.88 -45.72
N PRO A 1130 -14.48 -2.24 -46.87
CA PRO A 1130 -15.18 -2.36 -48.15
C PRO A 1130 -16.29 -3.41 -48.09
N GLY A 1131 -17.44 -3.09 -48.70
CA GLY A 1131 -18.63 -3.95 -48.68
C GLY A 1131 -19.58 -3.70 -47.50
N THR A 1132 -19.22 -2.88 -46.52
CA THR A 1132 -20.12 -2.50 -45.42
C THR A 1132 -21.30 -1.66 -45.93
N LYS A 1133 -22.54 -2.06 -45.60
CA LYS A 1133 -23.75 -1.31 -45.96
C LYS A 1133 -24.19 -0.38 -44.82
N LEU A 1134 -24.29 0.91 -45.12
CA LEU A 1134 -24.78 1.91 -44.17
C LEU A 1134 -26.31 1.91 -44.14
N ILE A 1135 -26.89 1.64 -42.96
CA ILE A 1135 -28.32 1.71 -42.67
C ILE A 1135 -28.56 2.89 -41.72
N GLN A 1136 -29.66 3.61 -41.92
CA GLN A 1136 -29.97 4.82 -41.15
C GLN A 1136 -31.23 4.64 -40.31
N VAL A 1137 -31.18 5.12 -39.06
CA VAL A 1137 -32.31 5.21 -38.13
C VAL A 1137 -32.62 6.68 -37.89
N GLU A 1138 -33.90 7.02 -37.82
CA GLU A 1138 -34.37 8.40 -37.59
C GLU A 1138 -33.85 8.97 -36.27
N GLU A 1139 -33.15 10.10 -36.34
CA GLU A 1139 -32.58 10.82 -35.21
C GLU A 1139 -33.64 11.18 -34.16
N ALA A 1140 -34.84 11.58 -34.62
CA ALA A 1140 -35.94 11.94 -33.74
C ALA A 1140 -36.36 10.77 -32.83
N LYS A 1141 -36.41 9.55 -33.38
CA LYS A 1141 -36.74 8.34 -32.62
C LYS A 1141 -35.64 8.00 -31.61
N ILE A 1142 -34.37 8.15 -31.99
CA ILE A 1142 -33.23 7.95 -31.08
C ILE A 1142 -33.31 8.91 -29.89
N LEU A 1143 -33.56 10.19 -30.15
CA LEU A 1143 -33.68 11.21 -29.10
C LEU A 1143 -34.89 10.98 -28.20
N GLU A 1144 -36.05 10.67 -28.79
CA GLU A 1144 -37.27 10.36 -28.03
C GLU A 1144 -37.06 9.15 -27.11
N LYS A 1145 -36.48 8.06 -27.63
CA LYS A 1145 -36.18 6.86 -26.84
C LYS A 1145 -35.13 7.14 -25.77
N THR A 1146 -34.10 7.95 -26.07
CA THR A 1146 -33.11 8.38 -25.09
C THR A 1146 -33.78 9.17 -23.96
N LYS A 1147 -34.71 10.08 -24.29
CA LYS A 1147 -35.47 10.84 -23.30
C LYS A 1147 -36.30 9.91 -22.41
N GLN A 1148 -37.05 8.99 -23.00
CA GLN A 1148 -37.85 7.99 -22.26
C GLN A 1148 -37.01 7.17 -21.29
N LEU A 1149 -35.83 6.68 -21.73
CA LEU A 1149 -34.91 5.95 -20.85
C LEU A 1149 -34.36 6.83 -19.73
N ARG A 1150 -34.01 8.09 -20.00
CA ARG A 1150 -33.57 9.05 -18.97
C ARG A 1150 -34.64 9.25 -17.91
N THR A 1151 -35.88 9.49 -18.32
CA THR A 1151 -37.02 9.65 -17.41
C THR A 1151 -37.22 8.38 -16.57
N ALA A 1152 -37.14 7.19 -17.18
CA ALA A 1152 -37.25 5.91 -16.46
C ALA A 1152 -36.16 5.73 -15.39
N PHE A 1153 -34.95 6.25 -15.61
CA PHE A 1153 -33.85 6.25 -14.63
C PHE A 1153 -33.89 7.42 -13.64
N ASN A 1154 -34.95 8.25 -13.64
CA ASN A 1154 -35.05 9.48 -12.84
C ASN A 1154 -33.88 10.46 -13.08
N LEU A 1155 -33.38 10.53 -14.31
CA LEU A 1155 -32.32 11.48 -14.70
C LEU A 1155 -32.92 12.83 -15.13
N PRO A 1156 -32.25 13.96 -14.88
CA PRO A 1156 -32.71 15.28 -15.31
C PRO A 1156 -33.01 15.32 -16.82
N GLU A 1157 -34.19 15.83 -17.21
CA GLU A 1157 -34.54 15.98 -18.63
C GLU A 1157 -33.73 17.10 -19.29
N ASP A 1158 -33.59 18.24 -18.59
CA ASP A 1158 -32.88 19.41 -19.06
C ASP A 1158 -31.48 19.47 -18.44
N LEU A 1159 -30.46 19.25 -19.27
CA LEU A 1159 -29.07 19.52 -18.89
C LEU A 1159 -28.77 20.97 -19.28
N SER A 1160 -28.64 21.86 -18.29
CA SER A 1160 -28.18 23.22 -18.54
C SER A 1160 -26.77 23.19 -19.17
N GLY A 1161 -26.63 23.75 -20.37
CA GLY A 1161 -25.32 23.95 -21.01
C GLY A 1161 -24.87 22.91 -22.06
N GLY A 1162 -25.74 22.55 -23.01
CA GLY A 1162 -25.30 21.93 -24.26
C GLY A 1162 -26.46 21.66 -25.22
N ALA A 1163 -26.46 22.35 -26.36
CA ALA A 1163 -27.43 22.20 -27.44
C ALA A 1163 -27.68 20.72 -27.83
N PRO A 1164 -28.89 20.39 -28.35
CA PRO A 1164 -29.31 19.04 -28.73
C PRO A 1164 -28.25 18.24 -29.51
#